data_AF-A0A7W4BUW3-F1
#
_entry.id   AF-A0A7W4BUW3-F1
#
_cell.length_a   1.000
_cell.length_b   1.000
_cell.length_c   1.000
_cell.angle_alpha   90.00
_cell.angle_beta   90.00
_cell.angle_gamma   90.00
#
_symmetry.space_group_name_H-M   'P 1'
#
loop_
_entity.id
_entity.type
_entity.pdbx_description
1 polymer ?
#
loop_
_entity_poly.entity_id
_entity_poly.type
_entity_poly.pdbx_seq_one_letter_code
_entity_poly.pdbx_strand_id
1 'polypeptide(L)'
;MNTTIKIDGEVNNPIELLEFSGKKRVPLILQAEMAECGLACLAMIASFHGHKLDMAGLRKRFSADLKGMSLQHMITLSDNMGLASRALKCPIEDVGKLALPCVLHWDMNHFVVLTGVTKSGVSINDPAISKRKLTFKEFSNHFTGIALELTPTKGFEKQDERQQMGLSQLWSKMTGLSKTLTALFVLSILLQVFALVTPYYMQWVVDEVLISQDKPLLTVLALGFGLLAIINVLTTGIRSWLVLRVSSLLNMQMGVNLLRHLLRLPMSYFEKRHIGDLVSRFGSLAQVRERLTTGLVETVVDGVMSIAVLIMMLIYSVKLTLVVVAAIFIYALLRLALYRPLHRATEESIQASAKEQTNFLENIRAIQTIKLFTCEPQRQNLWQNRYSEVINTDIRLGKLKISFDAMNKLLFGLENIIVVYLAASIVMSGGLTIGMVLAFIAYKNQLTERFASLIEQLIMFRMLRLHLDRISDIALSEQEANRDSISPLNLVSGQLQLENLSFRYSDSDPNVIDNVSLTINANESIAIVGESGCGKTTIVKLMLGLLTPSQGRILLDGQDISQIGLIQYRQQLAAVMQDDTLLSGSIADNLTFFDPEPNYLRMQQCAQHAAIDKDISKMTMGYNTLVGDMGSQFSGGQVQRLLLARALYQQPSLLFMDEATSHLDIENEAKISEQIKHLEMTRIIIAHRPETIKQADRVVIMHQGKVYAQDEMQLLMGKVL
;
A
#
# COMPACT_ATOMS: atom_id res chain seq x y z
N MET A 1 -26.21 46.38 -4.67
CA MET A 1 -24.82 46.26 -5.17
C MET A 1 -24.47 44.79 -5.21
N ASN A 2 -24.65 44.19 -6.39
CA ASN A 2 -24.29 42.80 -6.67
C ASN A 2 -22.79 42.75 -7.00
N THR A 3 -22.05 41.86 -6.36
CA THR A 3 -20.72 41.45 -6.83
C THR A 3 -20.57 39.96 -6.61
N THR A 4 -21.23 39.20 -7.48
CA THR A 4 -21.05 37.77 -7.65
C THR A 4 -19.68 37.54 -8.29
N ILE A 5 -18.74 37.02 -7.52
CA ILE A 5 -17.45 36.53 -8.03
C ILE A 5 -17.74 35.22 -8.77
N LYS A 6 -17.73 35.27 -10.11
CA LYS A 6 -17.68 34.06 -10.95
C LYS A 6 -16.32 33.40 -10.78
N ILE A 7 -16.34 32.16 -10.30
CA ILE A 7 -15.20 31.24 -10.34
C ILE A 7 -15.34 30.47 -11.65
N ASP A 8 -14.80 31.01 -12.74
CA ASP A 8 -14.65 30.29 -14.01
C ASP A 8 -13.42 29.38 -13.89
N GLY A 9 -13.64 28.17 -13.37
CA GLY A 9 -12.72 27.04 -13.54
C GLY A 9 -13.08 26.31 -14.82
N GLU A 10 -12.51 26.71 -15.95
CA GLU A 10 -12.64 25.95 -17.20
C GLU A 10 -12.05 24.54 -17.02
N VAL A 11 -12.93 23.54 -17.10
CA VAL A 11 -12.57 22.14 -17.15
C VAL A 11 -11.88 21.87 -18.48
N ASN A 12 -10.55 21.75 -18.44
CA ASN A 12 -9.71 21.42 -19.61
C ASN A 12 -10.29 20.22 -20.40
N ASN A 13 -10.47 20.41 -21.71
CA ASN A 13 -11.00 19.41 -22.63
C ASN A 13 -10.04 18.19 -22.70
N PRO A 14 -10.46 16.96 -22.34
CA PRO A 14 -9.61 15.76 -22.31
C PRO A 14 -8.96 15.41 -23.66
N ILE A 15 -9.52 15.90 -24.76
CA ILE A 15 -9.06 15.64 -26.13
C ILE A 15 -7.74 16.38 -26.41
N GLU A 16 -7.49 17.52 -25.77
CA GLU A 16 -6.22 18.28 -25.88
C GLU A 16 -5.05 17.63 -25.11
N LEU A 17 -5.32 16.59 -24.33
CA LEU A 17 -4.33 15.74 -23.66
C LEU A 17 -3.88 14.55 -24.53
N LEU A 18 -4.46 14.37 -25.72
CA LEU A 18 -4.10 13.31 -26.66
C LEU A 18 -2.89 13.75 -27.50
N GLU A 19 -1.79 13.00 -27.37
CA GLU A 19 -0.56 13.24 -28.13
C GLU A 19 -0.18 12.01 -28.95
N PHE A 20 -0.11 12.20 -30.27
CA PHE A 20 0.18 11.16 -31.27
C PHE A 20 1.68 11.02 -31.63
N SER A 21 2.59 11.72 -30.95
CA SER A 21 4.02 11.69 -31.31
C SER A 21 4.78 10.50 -30.68
N GLY A 22 5.69 9.91 -31.47
CA GLY A 22 6.61 8.83 -31.09
C GLY A 22 7.89 9.29 -30.38
N LYS A 23 7.91 10.50 -29.80
CA LYS A 23 9.06 11.00 -29.01
C LYS A 23 9.18 10.23 -27.70
N LYS A 24 10.42 10.06 -27.21
CA LYS A 24 10.69 9.56 -25.85
C LYS A 24 9.92 10.42 -24.85
N ARG A 25 9.18 9.79 -23.93
CA ARG A 25 8.35 10.47 -22.93
C ARG A 25 8.92 10.29 -21.54
N VAL A 26 8.81 11.33 -20.73
CA VAL A 26 9.12 11.24 -19.30
C VAL A 26 8.04 10.36 -18.63
N PRO A 27 8.42 9.24 -17.99
CA PRO A 27 7.47 8.46 -17.22
C PRO A 27 6.95 9.28 -16.06
N LEU A 28 5.73 8.97 -15.60
CA LEU A 28 5.23 9.50 -14.33
C LEU A 28 5.58 8.46 -13.27
N ILE A 29 6.25 8.90 -12.20
CA ILE A 29 6.51 8.10 -11.01
C ILE A 29 5.93 8.89 -9.85
N LEU A 30 5.03 8.27 -9.10
CA LEU A 30 4.34 8.90 -7.99
C LEU A 30 5.12 8.67 -6.70
N GLN A 31 5.10 9.67 -5.82
CA GLN A 31 5.66 9.53 -4.49
C GLN A 31 4.77 8.64 -3.62
N ALA A 32 5.40 7.82 -2.78
CA ALA A 32 4.69 6.95 -1.85
C ALA A 32 4.81 7.45 -0.40
N GLU A 33 5.88 8.16 -0.06
CA GLU A 33 6.04 8.91 1.19
C GLU A 33 5.96 10.42 0.93
N MET A 34 5.61 11.20 1.95
CA MET A 34 5.42 12.66 1.84
C MET A 34 6.67 13.41 1.37
N ALA A 35 7.85 12.92 1.75
CA ALA A 35 9.14 13.59 1.53
C ALA A 35 9.86 13.16 0.23
N GLU A 36 9.21 12.37 -0.62
CA GLU A 36 9.85 11.72 -1.78
C GLU A 36 9.71 12.46 -3.11
N CYS A 37 9.09 13.65 -3.13
CA CYS A 37 8.80 14.38 -4.36
C CYS A 37 10.03 14.56 -5.26
N GLY A 38 11.17 14.95 -4.68
CA GLY A 38 12.40 15.11 -5.45
C GLY A 38 13.02 13.78 -5.91
N LEU A 39 12.91 12.70 -5.12
CA LEU A 39 13.41 11.37 -5.52
C LEU A 39 12.60 10.86 -6.72
N ALA A 40 11.28 11.01 -6.68
CA ALA A 40 10.41 10.71 -7.79
C ALA A 40 10.75 11.56 -9.03
N CYS A 41 11.08 12.85 -8.86
CA CYS A 41 11.55 13.71 -9.95
C CYS A 41 12.86 13.20 -10.59
N LEU A 42 13.85 12.83 -9.78
CA LEU A 42 15.10 12.22 -10.26
C LEU A 42 14.83 10.89 -10.98
N ALA A 43 13.95 10.06 -10.44
CA ALA A 43 13.51 8.80 -11.04
C ALA A 43 12.94 9.00 -12.45
N MET A 44 12.07 10.00 -12.59
CA MET A 44 11.40 10.33 -13.84
C MET A 44 12.42 10.76 -14.91
N ILE A 45 13.39 11.59 -14.54
CA ILE A 45 14.42 12.09 -15.46
C ILE A 45 15.44 10.99 -15.81
N ALA A 46 15.93 10.23 -14.82
CA ALA A 46 16.81 9.08 -15.05
C ALA A 46 16.15 8.04 -15.99
N SER A 47 14.87 7.74 -15.75
CA SER A 47 14.10 6.82 -16.59
C SER A 47 13.86 7.34 -18.01
N PHE A 48 13.75 8.66 -18.18
CA PHE A 48 13.69 9.30 -19.51
C PHE A 48 15.00 9.10 -20.29
N HIS A 49 16.15 9.17 -19.63
CA HIS A 49 17.47 8.97 -20.25
C HIS A 49 17.84 7.50 -20.46
N GLY A 50 17.14 6.57 -19.80
CA GLY A 50 17.21 5.13 -20.05
C GLY A 50 17.63 4.29 -18.85
N HIS A 51 17.82 4.90 -17.68
CA HIS A 51 18.00 4.20 -16.41
C HIS A 51 16.62 4.08 -15.72
N LYS A 52 15.93 2.98 -15.98
CA LYS A 52 14.55 2.79 -15.51
C LYS A 52 14.54 2.41 -14.04
N LEU A 53 13.93 3.28 -13.23
CA LEU A 53 13.84 3.15 -11.79
C LEU A 53 12.38 3.22 -11.33
N ASP A 54 12.10 2.58 -10.20
CA ASP A 54 10.87 2.74 -9.43
C ASP A 54 11.21 3.20 -8.00
N MET A 55 10.18 3.57 -7.22
CA MET A 55 10.40 4.07 -5.86
C MET A 55 11.03 3.01 -4.95
N ALA A 56 10.71 1.72 -5.15
CA ALA A 56 11.30 0.63 -4.38
C ALA A 56 12.80 0.48 -4.66
N GLY A 57 13.22 0.52 -5.93
CA GLY A 57 14.63 0.48 -6.32
C GLY A 57 15.41 1.71 -5.83
N LEU A 58 14.80 2.90 -5.87
CA LEU A 58 15.43 4.12 -5.35
C LEU A 58 15.67 4.08 -3.84
N ARG A 59 14.71 3.59 -3.06
CA ARG A 59 14.85 3.50 -1.60
C ARG A 59 15.96 2.58 -1.12
N LYS A 60 16.28 1.55 -1.91
CA LYS A 60 17.44 0.68 -1.60
C LYS A 60 18.76 1.41 -1.73
N ARG A 61 18.83 2.45 -2.55
CA ARG A 61 20.06 3.21 -2.80
C ARG A 61 20.10 4.53 -2.04
N PHE A 62 18.93 5.12 -1.78
CA PHE A 62 18.82 6.48 -1.27
C PHE A 62 17.73 6.57 -0.19
N SER A 63 18.15 6.98 1.00
CA SER A 63 17.27 7.30 2.12
C SER A 63 16.61 8.67 1.89
N ALA A 64 15.28 8.73 1.84
CA ALA A 64 14.57 10.01 1.90
C ALA A 64 14.53 10.49 3.37
N ASP A 65 14.92 11.74 3.61
CA ASP A 65 14.73 12.44 4.89
C ASP A 65 13.23 12.69 5.10
N LEU A 66 12.71 12.43 6.30
CA LEU A 66 11.34 12.75 6.72
C LEU A 66 10.98 14.24 6.53
N LYS A 67 11.98 15.13 6.57
CA LYS A 67 11.80 16.58 6.41
C LYS A 67 11.71 17.05 4.96
N GLY A 68 11.81 16.14 3.99
CA GLY A 68 11.89 16.48 2.57
C GLY A 68 13.32 16.55 2.06
N MET A 69 13.48 16.71 0.75
CA MET A 69 14.79 16.73 0.11
C MET A 69 15.20 18.14 -0.29
N SER A 70 16.41 18.57 0.07
CA SER A 70 16.96 19.85 -0.38
C SER A 70 17.42 19.78 -1.85
N LEU A 71 17.49 20.94 -2.52
CA LEU A 71 18.06 21.04 -3.86
C LEU A 71 19.51 20.54 -3.91
N GLN A 72 20.28 20.79 -2.85
CA GLN A 72 21.65 20.33 -2.72
C GLN A 72 21.73 18.80 -2.66
N HIS A 73 20.82 18.14 -1.94
CA HIS A 73 20.74 16.67 -1.98
C HIS A 73 20.38 16.15 -3.35
N MET A 74 19.45 16.79 -4.08
CA MET A 74 19.15 16.38 -5.44
C MET A 74 20.37 16.43 -6.35
N ILE A 75 21.20 17.45 -6.21
CA ILE A 75 22.46 17.59 -6.96
C ILE A 75 23.37 16.40 -6.64
N THR A 76 23.66 16.14 -5.37
CA THR A 76 24.53 15.03 -4.94
C THR A 76 24.00 13.67 -5.42
N LEU A 77 22.70 13.43 -5.29
CA LEU A 77 22.06 12.19 -5.71
C LEU A 77 22.09 12.03 -7.24
N SER A 78 21.83 13.11 -7.98
CA SER A 78 21.90 13.07 -9.44
C SER A 78 23.31 12.75 -9.93
N ASP A 79 24.35 13.26 -9.28
CA ASP A 79 25.74 12.95 -9.62
C ASP A 79 26.07 11.47 -9.37
N ASN A 80 25.61 10.90 -8.24
CA ASN A 80 25.72 9.46 -7.94
C ASN A 80 25.00 8.58 -8.97
N MET A 81 23.98 9.12 -9.67
CA MET A 81 23.27 8.44 -10.76
C MET A 81 23.91 8.69 -12.14
N GLY A 82 25.04 9.40 -12.19
CA GLY A 82 25.73 9.77 -13.42
C GLY A 82 25.06 10.92 -14.18
N LEU A 83 24.21 11.73 -13.54
CA LEU A 83 23.56 12.90 -14.12
C LEU A 83 24.26 14.19 -13.65
N ALA A 84 24.81 14.95 -14.59
CA ALA A 84 25.34 16.27 -14.31
C ALA A 84 24.19 17.25 -14.07
N SER A 85 24.23 17.90 -12.91
CA SER A 85 23.22 18.86 -12.48
C SER A 85 23.63 20.30 -12.71
N ARG A 86 22.69 21.12 -13.17
CA ARG A 86 22.84 22.58 -13.28
C ARG A 86 21.64 23.27 -12.64
N ALA A 87 21.84 23.80 -11.43
CA ALA A 87 20.84 24.59 -10.73
C ALA A 87 20.81 26.02 -11.29
N LEU A 88 19.61 26.52 -11.58
CA LEU A 88 19.37 27.80 -12.22
C LEU A 88 18.29 28.57 -11.46
N LYS A 89 18.52 29.88 -11.29
CA LYS A 89 17.44 30.82 -10.99
C LYS A 89 16.86 31.29 -12.33
N CYS A 90 15.65 30.84 -12.64
CA CYS A 90 15.00 31.06 -13.93
C CYS A 90 13.75 31.92 -13.75
N PRO A 91 13.72 33.14 -14.33
CA PRO A 91 12.47 33.90 -14.48
C PRO A 91 11.45 33.13 -15.32
N ILE A 92 10.17 33.44 -15.14
CA ILE A 92 9.08 32.73 -15.82
C ILE A 92 9.15 32.83 -17.35
N GLU A 93 9.65 33.97 -17.85
CA GLU A 93 9.82 34.27 -19.28
C GLU A 93 10.87 33.36 -19.93
N ASP A 94 11.84 32.89 -19.14
CA ASP A 94 12.96 32.07 -19.61
C ASP A 94 12.71 30.58 -19.46
N VAL A 95 11.57 30.15 -18.92
CA VAL A 95 11.23 28.73 -18.72
C VAL A 95 11.26 27.94 -20.04
N GLY A 96 10.93 28.60 -21.17
CA GLY A 96 11.03 27.99 -22.50
C GLY A 96 12.46 27.70 -22.99
N LYS A 97 13.48 28.25 -22.33
CA LYS A 97 14.91 28.05 -22.65
C LYS A 97 15.55 26.88 -21.88
N LEU A 98 14.85 26.30 -20.91
CA LEU A 98 15.36 25.21 -20.08
C LEU A 98 15.54 23.92 -20.89
N ALA A 99 16.59 23.16 -20.56
CA ALA A 99 16.79 21.82 -21.09
C ALA A 99 15.76 20.84 -20.49
N LEU A 100 14.90 20.29 -21.35
CA LEU A 100 13.83 19.38 -20.92
C LEU A 100 14.25 17.89 -21.01
N PRO A 101 13.84 17.04 -20.06
CA PRO A 101 13.09 17.38 -18.84
C PRO A 101 13.98 17.93 -17.72
N CYS A 102 13.43 18.85 -16.92
CA CYS A 102 14.12 19.43 -15.76
C CYS A 102 13.22 19.43 -14.52
N VAL A 103 13.82 19.50 -13.33
CA VAL A 103 13.06 19.62 -12.07
C VAL A 103 12.79 21.10 -11.80
N LEU A 104 11.59 21.42 -11.32
CA LEU A 104 11.20 22.74 -10.85
C LEU A 104 10.86 22.66 -9.36
N HIS A 105 11.25 23.69 -8.61
CA HIS A 105 10.80 23.86 -7.23
C HIS A 105 9.46 24.58 -7.19
N TRP A 106 8.53 24.02 -6.42
CA TRP A 106 7.09 24.25 -6.52
C TRP A 106 6.51 24.56 -5.13
N ASP A 107 5.71 25.63 -5.01
CA ASP A 107 5.00 26.05 -3.78
C ASP A 107 5.87 26.15 -2.51
N MET A 108 7.18 26.31 -2.67
CA MET A 108 8.19 26.34 -1.60
C MET A 108 8.31 25.06 -0.75
N ASN A 109 7.64 23.97 -1.13
CA ASN A 109 7.61 22.73 -0.37
C ASN A 109 7.59 21.46 -1.23
N HIS A 110 7.66 21.57 -2.55
CA HIS A 110 7.47 20.46 -3.48
C HIS A 110 8.38 20.55 -4.70
N PHE A 111 8.58 19.42 -5.39
CA PHE A 111 9.29 19.36 -6.66
C PHE A 111 8.43 18.70 -7.74
N VAL A 112 8.49 19.25 -8.95
CA VAL A 112 7.78 18.73 -10.12
C VAL A 112 8.71 18.64 -11.32
N VAL A 113 8.42 17.77 -12.28
CA VAL A 113 9.21 17.65 -13.51
C VAL A 113 8.54 18.41 -14.64
N LEU A 114 9.23 19.40 -15.21
CA LEU A 114 8.82 20.07 -16.43
C LEU A 114 9.10 19.16 -17.62
N THR A 115 8.06 18.84 -18.39
CA THR A 115 8.13 17.90 -19.52
C THR A 115 7.95 18.58 -20.88
N GLY A 116 7.33 19.76 -20.91
CA GLY A 116 7.05 20.49 -22.14
C GLY A 116 6.65 21.94 -21.86
N VAL A 117 7.02 22.83 -22.78
CA VAL A 117 6.59 24.24 -22.77
C VAL A 117 5.99 24.53 -24.15
N THR A 118 4.79 25.11 -24.18
CA THR A 118 4.10 25.56 -25.39
C THR A 118 3.88 27.06 -25.32
N LYS A 119 3.36 27.67 -26.41
CA LYS A 119 3.02 29.10 -26.41
C LYS A 119 1.89 29.44 -25.41
N SER A 120 1.02 28.48 -25.10
CA SER A 120 -0.15 28.68 -24.23
C SER A 120 0.06 28.26 -22.78
N GLY A 121 1.13 27.52 -22.46
CA GLY A 121 1.37 27.04 -21.10
C GLY A 121 2.48 26.01 -20.98
N VAL A 122 2.44 25.23 -19.90
CA VAL A 122 3.46 24.24 -19.56
C VAL A 122 2.83 22.88 -19.25
N SER A 123 3.60 21.81 -19.47
CA SER A 123 3.25 20.43 -19.12
C SER A 123 4.19 19.93 -18.04
N ILE A 124 3.64 19.57 -16.88
CA ILE A 124 4.40 19.07 -15.73
C ILE A 124 3.96 17.64 -15.39
N ASN A 125 4.89 16.83 -14.91
CA ASN A 125 4.60 15.61 -14.16
C ASN A 125 4.77 15.93 -12.68
N ASP A 126 3.68 15.91 -11.92
CA ASP A 126 3.67 16.13 -10.48
C ASP A 126 3.70 14.79 -9.74
N PRO A 127 4.74 14.48 -8.93
CA PRO A 127 4.81 13.25 -8.15
C PRO A 127 3.63 13.00 -7.19
N ALA A 128 2.96 14.06 -6.73
CA ALA A 128 1.88 13.99 -5.73
C ALA A 128 0.47 13.97 -6.34
N ILE A 129 0.33 14.41 -7.60
CA ILE A 129 -0.98 14.58 -8.25
C ILE A 129 -1.12 13.74 -9.51
N SER A 130 -0.11 13.72 -10.39
CA SER A 130 -0.10 13.19 -11.78
C SER A 130 0.25 14.27 -12.80
N LYS A 131 0.07 13.99 -14.10
CA LYS A 131 0.39 14.89 -15.21
C LYS A 131 -0.58 16.05 -15.26
N ARG A 132 -0.07 17.27 -15.38
CA ARG A 132 -0.88 18.49 -15.48
C ARG A 132 -0.42 19.33 -16.67
N LYS A 133 -1.38 19.91 -17.38
CA LYS A 133 -1.15 21.04 -18.29
C LYS A 133 -1.68 22.29 -17.60
N LEU A 134 -0.83 23.30 -17.47
CA LEU A 134 -1.14 24.55 -16.77
C LEU A 134 -0.98 25.71 -17.72
N THR A 135 -1.87 26.69 -17.61
CA THR A 135 -1.67 28.00 -18.22
C THR A 135 -0.49 28.71 -17.55
N PHE A 136 0.16 29.67 -18.23
CA PHE A 136 1.25 30.44 -17.61
C PHE A 136 0.82 31.19 -16.35
N LYS A 137 -0.45 31.61 -16.27
CA LYS A 137 -1.02 32.28 -15.10
C LYS A 137 -1.15 31.36 -13.89
N GLU A 138 -1.54 30.11 -14.11
CA GLU A 138 -1.57 29.12 -13.03
C GLU A 138 -0.16 28.73 -12.62
N PHE A 139 0.72 28.49 -13.60
CA PHE A 139 2.12 28.15 -13.35
C PHE A 139 2.85 29.22 -12.53
N SER A 140 2.60 30.52 -12.80
CA SER A 140 3.25 31.62 -12.07
C SER A 140 2.94 31.64 -10.58
N ASN A 141 1.77 31.15 -10.17
CA ASN A 141 1.38 31.15 -8.76
C ASN A 141 2.15 30.13 -7.93
N HIS A 142 2.73 29.13 -8.59
CA HIS A 142 3.35 27.99 -7.93
C HIS A 142 4.86 27.89 -8.18
N PHE A 143 5.34 28.33 -9.34
CA PHE A 143 6.76 28.24 -9.69
C PHE A 143 7.58 29.25 -8.89
N THR A 144 8.54 28.74 -8.12
CA THR A 144 9.36 29.55 -7.20
C THR A 144 10.53 30.28 -7.89
N GLY A 145 10.76 30.03 -9.19
CA GLY A 145 11.88 30.60 -9.94
C GLY A 145 13.16 29.77 -9.87
N ILE A 146 13.13 28.56 -9.31
CA ILE A 146 14.30 27.66 -9.20
C ILE A 146 14.06 26.41 -10.07
N ALA A 147 15.03 26.12 -10.95
CA ALA A 147 15.04 24.95 -11.82
C ALA A 147 16.36 24.17 -11.70
N LEU A 148 16.30 22.86 -11.92
CA LEU A 148 17.45 21.96 -11.95
C LEU A 148 17.45 21.20 -13.27
N GLU A 149 18.37 21.56 -14.16
CA GLU A 149 18.64 20.80 -15.38
C GLU A 149 19.52 19.60 -15.04
N LEU A 150 19.19 18.44 -15.62
CA LEU A 150 19.93 17.20 -15.42
C LEU A 150 20.29 16.62 -16.79
N THR A 151 21.57 16.30 -16.98
CA THR A 151 22.06 15.75 -18.25
C THR A 151 22.94 14.52 -18.01
N PRO A 152 22.81 13.43 -18.80
CA PRO A 152 23.67 12.25 -18.66
C PRO A 152 25.14 12.56 -18.85
N THR A 153 25.98 12.14 -17.92
CA THR A 153 27.45 12.18 -18.06
C THR A 153 27.95 10.96 -18.83
N LYS A 154 29.27 10.89 -19.08
CA LYS A 154 29.91 9.70 -19.65
C LYS A 154 29.77 8.45 -18.77
N GLY A 155 29.56 8.61 -17.46
CA GLY A 155 29.34 7.51 -16.51
C GLY A 155 27.88 7.07 -16.38
N PHE A 156 26.94 7.67 -17.13
CA PHE A 156 25.54 7.29 -17.05
C PHE A 156 25.28 5.94 -17.74
N GLU A 157 24.88 4.93 -16.97
CA GLU A 157 24.55 3.62 -17.48
C GLU A 157 23.04 3.42 -17.67
N LYS A 158 22.64 2.86 -18.82
CA LYS A 158 21.25 2.50 -19.08
C LYS A 158 20.96 1.12 -18.50
N GLN A 159 20.30 1.11 -17.36
CA GLN A 159 19.91 -0.12 -16.65
C GLN A 159 18.40 -0.14 -16.37
N ASP A 160 17.85 -1.32 -16.05
CA ASP A 160 16.46 -1.50 -15.61
C ASP A 160 16.47 -2.10 -14.22
N GLU A 161 16.43 -1.25 -13.19
CA GLU A 161 16.53 -1.63 -11.76
C GLU A 161 15.15 -1.72 -11.08
N ARG A 162 14.05 -1.68 -11.85
CA ARG A 162 12.70 -1.74 -11.29
C ARG A 162 12.46 -3.05 -10.54
N GLN A 163 12.11 -2.98 -9.26
CA GLN A 163 11.79 -4.14 -8.43
C GLN A 163 10.32 -4.52 -8.59
N GLN A 164 10.02 -5.27 -9.64
CA GLN A 164 8.67 -5.78 -9.88
C GLN A 164 8.46 -7.10 -9.13
N MET A 165 7.43 -7.17 -8.30
CA MET A 165 6.95 -8.46 -7.77
C MET A 165 6.50 -9.34 -8.92
N GLY A 166 7.11 -10.53 -9.02
CA GLY A 166 6.59 -11.59 -9.87
C GLY A 166 5.36 -12.21 -9.22
N LEU A 167 4.31 -12.45 -10.01
CA LEU A 167 3.09 -13.15 -9.55
C LEU A 167 3.40 -14.49 -8.87
N SER A 168 4.47 -15.17 -9.29
CA SER A 168 4.95 -16.44 -8.73
C SER A 168 5.35 -16.36 -7.26
N GLN A 169 5.79 -15.19 -6.78
CA GLN A 169 6.22 -15.00 -5.40
C GLN A 169 5.04 -15.09 -4.42
N LEU A 170 3.81 -14.80 -4.88
CA LEU A 170 2.62 -14.83 -4.04
C LEU A 170 2.10 -16.24 -3.71
N TRP A 171 2.44 -17.25 -4.53
CA TRP A 171 1.89 -18.62 -4.40
C TRP A 171 2.94 -19.74 -4.33
N SER A 172 4.23 -19.43 -4.42
CA SER A 172 5.32 -20.44 -4.43
C SER A 172 5.34 -21.40 -3.22
N LYS A 173 4.68 -21.06 -2.12
CA LYS A 173 4.63 -21.85 -0.88
C LYS A 173 3.29 -22.59 -0.64
N MET A 174 2.41 -22.66 -1.64
CA MET A 174 1.08 -23.27 -1.47
C MET A 174 1.07 -24.76 -1.82
N THR A 175 0.80 -25.61 -0.83
CA THR A 175 0.66 -27.05 -1.00
C THR A 175 -0.79 -27.43 -1.31
N GLY A 176 -1.00 -28.44 -2.17
CA GLY A 176 -2.34 -28.98 -2.47
C GLY A 176 -3.14 -28.28 -3.59
N LEU A 177 -2.66 -27.16 -4.13
CA LEU A 177 -3.34 -26.41 -5.20
C LEU A 177 -3.47 -27.21 -6.51
N SER A 178 -2.48 -28.06 -6.82
CA SER A 178 -2.40 -28.80 -8.10
C SER A 178 -3.60 -29.75 -8.31
N LYS A 179 -4.00 -30.51 -7.28
CA LYS A 179 -5.14 -31.45 -7.38
C LYS A 179 -6.46 -30.73 -7.67
N THR A 180 -6.69 -29.59 -7.03
CA THR A 180 -7.93 -28.83 -7.23
C THR A 180 -7.94 -28.10 -8.57
N LEU A 181 -6.79 -27.59 -9.02
CA LEU A 181 -6.66 -27.02 -10.36
C LEU A 181 -6.90 -28.07 -11.45
N THR A 182 -6.41 -29.31 -11.29
CA THR A 182 -6.71 -30.39 -12.24
C THR A 182 -8.20 -30.73 -12.26
N ALA A 183 -8.88 -30.79 -11.11
CA ALA A 183 -10.32 -31.04 -11.06
C ALA A 183 -11.13 -29.92 -11.73
N LEU A 184 -10.75 -28.66 -11.50
CA LEU A 184 -11.35 -27.50 -12.16
C LEU A 184 -11.15 -27.53 -13.68
N PHE A 185 -9.96 -27.92 -14.14
CA PHE A 185 -9.66 -28.06 -15.55
C PHE A 185 -10.52 -29.15 -16.22
N VAL A 186 -10.63 -30.32 -15.60
CA VAL A 186 -11.47 -31.43 -16.10
C VAL A 186 -12.95 -31.05 -16.16
N LEU A 187 -13.50 -30.48 -15.07
CA LEU A 187 -14.89 -30.01 -15.06
C LEU A 187 -15.13 -28.93 -16.11
N SER A 188 -14.14 -28.07 -16.34
CA SER A 188 -14.23 -27.06 -17.38
C SER A 188 -14.30 -27.72 -18.75
N ILE A 189 -13.40 -28.64 -19.09
CA ILE A 189 -13.45 -29.39 -20.37
C ILE A 189 -14.79 -30.12 -20.55
N LEU A 190 -15.39 -30.65 -19.48
CA LEU A 190 -16.71 -31.28 -19.59
C LEU A 190 -17.79 -30.27 -20.00
N LEU A 191 -17.81 -29.08 -19.39
CA LEU A 191 -18.71 -27.98 -19.78
C LEU A 191 -18.47 -27.51 -21.21
N GLN A 192 -17.21 -27.53 -21.65
CA GLN A 192 -16.81 -27.18 -23.00
C GLN A 192 -17.43 -28.11 -24.05
N VAL A 193 -17.42 -29.42 -23.79
CA VAL A 193 -18.07 -30.42 -24.66
C VAL A 193 -19.56 -30.15 -24.77
N PHE A 194 -20.26 -29.89 -23.66
CA PHE A 194 -21.70 -29.60 -23.70
C PHE A 194 -22.00 -28.33 -24.51
N ALA A 195 -21.18 -27.29 -24.36
CA ALA A 195 -21.36 -26.05 -25.10
C ALA A 195 -21.16 -26.23 -26.62
N LEU A 196 -20.23 -27.11 -27.05
CA LEU A 196 -20.05 -27.43 -28.47
C LEU A 196 -21.20 -28.26 -29.06
N VAL A 197 -21.81 -29.14 -28.26
CA VAL A 197 -22.89 -30.02 -28.73
C VAL A 197 -24.23 -29.27 -28.82
N THR A 198 -24.45 -28.25 -27.98
CA THR A 198 -25.75 -27.54 -27.89
C THR A 198 -26.28 -27.00 -29.23
N PRO A 199 -25.48 -26.36 -30.11
CA PRO A 199 -25.96 -25.86 -31.41
C PRO A 199 -26.53 -26.94 -32.35
N TYR A 200 -26.10 -28.20 -32.22
CA TYR A 200 -26.62 -29.30 -33.02
C TYR A 200 -28.10 -29.59 -32.73
N TYR A 201 -28.61 -29.26 -31.53
CA TYR A 201 -30.03 -29.40 -31.22
C TYR A 201 -30.90 -28.65 -32.22
N MET A 202 -30.60 -27.36 -32.44
CA MET A 202 -31.36 -26.54 -33.38
C MET A 202 -31.15 -26.98 -34.83
N GLN A 203 -29.93 -27.39 -35.19
CA GLN A 203 -29.65 -27.88 -36.55
C GLN A 203 -30.46 -29.14 -36.87
N TRP A 204 -30.40 -30.17 -36.02
CA TRP A 204 -31.13 -31.43 -36.27
C TRP A 204 -32.64 -31.27 -36.20
N VAL A 205 -33.14 -30.40 -35.31
CA VAL A 205 -34.57 -30.09 -35.28
C VAL A 205 -35.01 -29.45 -36.60
N VAL A 206 -34.24 -28.51 -37.15
CA VAL A 206 -34.64 -27.81 -38.38
C VAL A 206 -34.41 -28.65 -39.63
N ASP A 207 -33.26 -29.31 -39.75
CA ASP A 207 -32.87 -30.02 -40.97
C ASP A 207 -33.48 -31.43 -41.06
N GLU A 208 -33.68 -32.12 -39.94
CA GLU A 208 -34.23 -33.48 -39.95
C GLU A 208 -35.68 -33.49 -39.50
N VAL A 209 -35.99 -33.03 -38.30
CA VAL A 209 -37.33 -33.17 -37.70
C VAL A 209 -38.39 -32.35 -38.42
N LEU A 210 -38.15 -31.06 -38.70
CA LEU A 210 -39.16 -30.21 -39.32
C LEU A 210 -39.45 -30.62 -40.77
N ILE A 211 -38.42 -31.11 -41.49
CA ILE A 211 -38.55 -31.56 -42.88
C ILE A 211 -39.24 -32.94 -42.94
N SER A 212 -38.86 -33.87 -42.06
CA SER A 212 -39.42 -35.23 -42.02
C SER A 212 -40.73 -35.37 -41.23
N GLN A 213 -41.11 -34.35 -40.46
CA GLN A 213 -42.20 -34.36 -39.47
C GLN A 213 -42.08 -35.48 -38.42
N ASP A 214 -40.86 -35.93 -38.11
CA ASP A 214 -40.59 -37.02 -37.16
C ASP A 214 -40.74 -36.57 -35.69
N LYS A 215 -41.97 -36.65 -35.18
CA LYS A 215 -42.28 -36.34 -33.77
C LYS A 215 -41.55 -37.23 -32.76
N PRO A 216 -41.40 -38.56 -32.97
CA PRO A 216 -40.55 -39.39 -32.13
C PRO A 216 -39.11 -38.90 -32.03
N LEU A 217 -38.47 -38.52 -33.14
CA LEU A 217 -37.12 -37.96 -33.11
C LEU A 217 -37.07 -36.64 -32.33
N LEU A 218 -38.09 -35.78 -32.50
CA LEU A 218 -38.21 -34.52 -31.73
C LEU A 218 -38.23 -34.76 -30.22
N THR A 219 -39.00 -35.74 -29.74
CA THR A 219 -39.11 -36.04 -28.30
C THR A 219 -37.81 -36.63 -27.76
N VAL A 220 -37.14 -37.50 -28.51
CA VAL A 220 -35.82 -38.05 -28.15
C VAL A 220 -34.78 -36.93 -28.05
N LEU A 221 -34.71 -36.04 -29.04
CA LEU A 221 -33.80 -34.88 -29.00
C LEU A 221 -34.11 -33.96 -27.83
N ALA A 222 -35.39 -33.65 -27.59
CA ALA A 222 -35.79 -32.79 -26.46
C ALA A 222 -35.41 -33.40 -25.10
N LEU A 223 -35.64 -34.70 -24.88
CA LEU A 223 -35.26 -35.39 -23.65
C LEU A 223 -33.73 -35.51 -23.50
N GLY A 224 -33.02 -35.82 -24.59
CA GLY A 224 -31.56 -35.95 -24.59
C GLY A 224 -30.86 -34.62 -24.28
N PHE A 225 -31.20 -33.56 -25.00
CA PHE A 225 -30.66 -32.22 -24.75
C PHE A 225 -31.16 -31.61 -23.44
N GLY A 226 -32.37 -31.96 -23.00
CA GLY A 226 -32.88 -31.62 -21.68
C GLY A 226 -32.03 -32.23 -20.56
N LEU A 227 -31.66 -33.50 -20.68
CA LEU A 227 -30.74 -34.17 -19.75
C LEU A 227 -29.33 -33.53 -19.78
N LEU A 228 -28.81 -33.23 -20.97
CA LEU A 228 -27.52 -32.53 -21.12
C LEU A 228 -27.56 -31.15 -20.44
N ALA A 229 -28.66 -30.40 -20.55
CA ALA A 229 -28.82 -29.12 -19.88
C ALA A 229 -28.79 -29.27 -18.35
N ILE A 230 -29.45 -30.29 -17.79
CA ILE A 230 -29.40 -30.59 -16.34
C ILE A 230 -27.97 -30.91 -15.90
N ILE A 231 -27.27 -31.78 -16.63
CA ILE A 231 -25.88 -32.15 -16.32
C ILE A 231 -24.96 -30.92 -16.41
N ASN A 232 -25.17 -30.06 -17.40
CA ASN A 232 -24.43 -28.80 -17.56
C ASN A 232 -24.62 -27.87 -16.34
N VAL A 233 -25.85 -27.71 -15.85
CA VAL A 233 -26.15 -26.91 -14.66
C VAL A 233 -25.51 -27.52 -13.41
N LEU A 234 -25.62 -28.84 -13.21
CA LEU A 234 -24.99 -29.52 -12.07
C LEU A 234 -23.46 -29.39 -12.10
N THR A 235 -22.85 -29.61 -13.26
CA THR A 235 -21.41 -29.48 -13.47
C THR A 235 -20.94 -28.05 -13.21
N THR A 236 -21.71 -27.06 -13.67
CA THR A 236 -21.44 -25.63 -13.42
C THR A 236 -21.53 -25.33 -11.93
N GLY A 237 -22.53 -25.84 -11.21
CA GLY A 237 -22.67 -25.69 -9.77
C GLY A 237 -21.48 -26.28 -9.00
N ILE A 238 -21.06 -27.51 -9.34
CA ILE A 238 -19.89 -28.16 -8.73
C ILE A 238 -18.62 -27.36 -9.00
N ARG A 239 -18.41 -26.90 -10.24
CA ARG A 239 -17.26 -26.07 -10.60
C ARG A 239 -17.26 -24.76 -9.81
N SER A 240 -18.37 -24.05 -9.75
CA SER A 240 -18.49 -22.79 -9.01
C SER A 240 -18.21 -22.98 -7.51
N TRP A 241 -18.70 -24.08 -6.92
CA TRP A 241 -18.42 -24.42 -5.52
C TRP A 241 -16.93 -24.70 -5.29
N LEU A 242 -16.26 -25.41 -6.21
CA LEU A 242 -14.82 -25.63 -6.14
C LEU A 242 -14.03 -24.33 -6.27
N VAL A 243 -14.40 -23.44 -7.20
CA VAL A 243 -13.79 -22.11 -7.34
C VAL A 243 -13.97 -21.29 -6.05
N LEU A 244 -15.16 -21.31 -5.44
CA LEU A 244 -15.42 -20.62 -4.17
C LEU A 244 -14.54 -21.16 -3.04
N ARG A 245 -14.38 -22.48 -2.94
CA ARG A 245 -13.51 -23.11 -1.93
C ARG A 245 -12.04 -22.73 -2.13
N VAL A 246 -11.54 -22.83 -3.36
CA VAL A 246 -10.15 -22.49 -3.70
C VAL A 246 -9.87 -21.01 -3.48
N SER A 247 -10.76 -20.14 -3.95
CA SER A 247 -10.63 -18.70 -3.75
C SER A 247 -10.64 -18.35 -2.27
N SER A 248 -11.58 -18.86 -1.48
CA SER A 248 -11.63 -18.58 -0.03
C SER A 248 -10.36 -18.96 0.73
N LEU A 249 -9.76 -20.12 0.41
CA LEU A 249 -8.49 -20.56 1.03
C LEU A 249 -7.31 -19.68 0.61
N LEU A 250 -7.20 -19.38 -0.68
CA LEU A 250 -6.22 -18.44 -1.23
C LEU A 250 -6.35 -17.06 -0.57
N ASN A 251 -7.60 -16.63 -0.41
CA ASN A 251 -7.93 -15.32 0.14
C ASN A 251 -7.46 -15.18 1.58
N MET A 252 -7.70 -16.20 2.38
CA MET A 252 -7.28 -16.26 3.78
C MET A 252 -5.75 -16.31 3.89
N GLN A 253 -5.10 -17.20 3.13
CA GLN A 253 -3.65 -17.38 3.20
C GLN A 253 -2.88 -16.14 2.76
N MET A 254 -3.27 -15.49 1.66
CA MET A 254 -2.64 -14.26 1.19
C MET A 254 -2.80 -13.12 2.22
N GLY A 255 -4.01 -12.95 2.76
CA GLY A 255 -4.28 -11.92 3.77
C GLY A 255 -3.47 -12.12 5.04
N VAL A 256 -3.46 -13.34 5.58
CA VAL A 256 -2.70 -13.71 6.78
C VAL A 256 -1.19 -13.56 6.55
N ASN A 257 -0.67 -13.98 5.41
CA ASN A 257 0.76 -13.87 5.12
C ASN A 257 1.22 -12.42 4.96
N LEU A 258 0.44 -11.58 4.27
CA LEU A 258 0.77 -10.18 4.10
C LEU A 258 0.69 -9.43 5.44
N LEU A 259 -0.34 -9.69 6.24
CA LEU A 259 -0.44 -9.10 7.59
C LEU A 259 0.72 -9.57 8.49
N ARG A 260 1.03 -10.88 8.47
CA ARG A 260 2.17 -11.43 9.21
C ARG A 260 3.48 -10.76 8.82
N HIS A 261 3.67 -10.44 7.55
CA HIS A 261 4.85 -9.73 7.07
C HIS A 261 4.83 -8.26 7.49
N LEU A 262 3.71 -7.56 7.33
CA LEU A 262 3.52 -6.17 7.74
C LEU A 262 3.84 -5.97 9.22
N LEU A 263 3.34 -6.84 10.10
CA LEU A 263 3.64 -6.81 11.55
C LEU A 263 5.11 -7.08 11.89
N ARG A 264 5.95 -7.42 10.90
CA ARG A 264 7.38 -7.71 11.08
C ARG A 264 8.31 -6.72 10.41
N LEU A 265 7.76 -5.67 9.79
CA LEU A 265 8.53 -4.57 9.26
C LEU A 265 9.11 -3.71 10.42
N PRO A 266 10.26 -3.05 10.20
CA PRO A 266 10.89 -2.19 11.22
C PRO A 266 10.05 -0.95 11.54
N MET A 267 10.23 -0.37 12.73
CA MET A 267 9.45 0.80 13.18
C MET A 267 9.56 1.99 12.22
N SER A 268 10.72 2.19 11.61
CA SER A 268 10.97 3.25 10.62
C SER A 268 10.06 3.17 9.39
N TYR A 269 9.54 1.98 9.03
CA TYR A 269 8.58 1.83 7.95
C TYR A 269 7.24 2.51 8.26
N PHE A 270 6.79 2.43 9.52
CA PHE A 270 5.52 2.98 9.99
C PHE A 270 5.59 4.48 10.26
N GLU A 271 6.71 4.97 10.82
CA GLU A 271 6.89 6.41 11.11
C GLU A 271 6.90 7.27 9.84
N LYS A 272 7.28 6.70 8.69
CA LYS A 272 7.34 7.39 7.38
C LYS A 272 6.01 7.43 6.62
N ARG A 273 4.98 6.71 7.07
CA ARG A 273 3.74 6.49 6.29
C ARG A 273 2.48 6.85 7.05
N HIS A 274 1.51 7.41 6.34
CA HIS A 274 0.17 7.60 6.89
C HIS A 274 -0.60 6.27 6.94
N ILE A 275 -1.34 6.07 8.03
CA ILE A 275 -2.15 4.86 8.25
C ILE A 275 -3.19 4.66 7.13
N GLY A 276 -3.79 5.75 6.61
CA GLY A 276 -4.74 5.66 5.49
C GLY A 276 -4.14 5.07 4.21
N ASP A 277 -2.89 5.43 3.88
CA ASP A 277 -2.21 4.86 2.71
C ASP A 277 -1.87 3.38 2.91
N LEU A 278 -1.42 3.01 4.11
CA LEU A 278 -1.18 1.59 4.47
C LEU A 278 -2.45 0.75 4.33
N VAL A 279 -3.59 1.25 4.82
CA VAL A 279 -4.89 0.58 4.68
C VAL A 279 -5.30 0.43 3.22
N SER A 280 -5.13 1.48 2.40
CA SER A 280 -5.44 1.44 0.97
C SER A 280 -4.54 0.46 0.18
N ARG A 281 -3.24 0.42 0.51
CA ARG A 281 -2.30 -0.58 -0.05
C ARG A 281 -2.67 -2.00 0.35
N PHE A 282 -2.98 -2.24 1.62
CA PHE A 282 -3.44 -3.54 2.09
C PHE A 282 -4.75 -3.95 1.40
N GLY A 283 -5.69 -3.01 1.22
CA GLY A 283 -6.94 -3.22 0.50
C GLY A 283 -6.77 -3.60 -0.98
N SER A 284 -5.67 -3.18 -1.62
CA SER A 284 -5.35 -3.58 -3.00
C SER A 284 -5.15 -5.10 -3.15
N LEU A 285 -4.88 -5.81 -2.05
CA LEU A 285 -4.82 -7.27 -2.04
C LEU A 285 -6.14 -7.91 -2.49
N ALA A 286 -7.29 -7.32 -2.17
CA ALA A 286 -8.59 -7.86 -2.54
C ALA A 286 -8.77 -7.93 -4.07
N GLN A 287 -8.34 -6.90 -4.78
CA GLN A 287 -8.37 -6.84 -6.25
C GLN A 287 -7.41 -7.86 -6.87
N VAL A 288 -6.20 -8.00 -6.30
CA VAL A 288 -5.23 -8.99 -6.80
C VAL A 288 -5.76 -10.41 -6.67
N ARG A 289 -6.31 -10.68 -5.50
CA ARG A 289 -6.86 -11.95 -5.10
C ARG A 289 -8.03 -12.40 -5.97
N GLU A 290 -9.00 -11.51 -6.20
CA GLU A 290 -10.14 -11.78 -7.09
C GLU A 290 -9.66 -12.18 -8.49
N ARG A 291 -8.77 -11.37 -9.09
CA ARG A 291 -8.30 -11.59 -10.46
C ARG A 291 -7.48 -12.85 -10.64
N LEU A 292 -6.66 -13.21 -9.66
CA LEU A 292 -5.83 -14.40 -9.73
C LEU A 292 -6.62 -15.70 -9.54
N THR A 293 -7.70 -15.68 -8.77
CA THR A 293 -8.49 -16.89 -8.50
C THR A 293 -9.56 -17.17 -9.53
N THR A 294 -10.33 -16.16 -9.94
CA THR A 294 -11.41 -16.36 -10.92
C THR A 294 -10.89 -16.15 -12.34
N GLY A 295 -10.18 -15.06 -12.59
CA GLY A 295 -9.76 -14.63 -13.93
C GLY A 295 -8.80 -15.60 -14.63
N LEU A 296 -7.82 -16.20 -13.93
CA LEU A 296 -6.85 -17.11 -14.57
C LEU A 296 -7.51 -18.40 -15.07
N VAL A 297 -8.37 -19.00 -14.24
CA VAL A 297 -9.07 -20.25 -14.57
C VAL A 297 -10.03 -20.01 -15.73
N GLU A 298 -10.79 -18.91 -15.69
CA GLU A 298 -11.68 -18.51 -16.78
C GLU A 298 -10.91 -18.28 -18.08
N THR A 299 -9.78 -17.58 -18.04
CA THR A 299 -8.99 -17.26 -19.24
C THR A 299 -8.49 -18.51 -19.96
N VAL A 300 -7.96 -19.50 -19.22
CA VAL A 300 -7.47 -20.76 -19.83
C VAL A 300 -8.63 -21.53 -20.47
N VAL A 301 -9.77 -21.59 -19.78
CA VAL A 301 -10.96 -22.32 -20.23
C VAL A 301 -11.59 -21.64 -21.46
N ASP A 302 -11.75 -20.33 -21.42
CA ASP A 302 -12.28 -19.55 -22.55
C ASP A 302 -11.33 -19.63 -23.75
N GLY A 303 -10.01 -19.64 -23.52
CA GLY A 303 -9.01 -19.79 -24.60
C GLY A 303 -9.12 -21.13 -25.34
N VAL A 304 -9.17 -22.25 -24.60
CA VAL A 304 -9.35 -23.59 -25.20
C VAL A 304 -10.68 -23.66 -25.97
N MET A 305 -11.74 -23.07 -25.43
CA MET A 305 -13.03 -23.03 -26.12
C MET A 305 -13.05 -22.22 -27.39
N SER A 306 -12.47 -21.03 -27.34
CA SER A 306 -12.39 -20.16 -28.50
C SER A 306 -11.69 -20.88 -29.65
N ILE A 307 -10.67 -21.69 -29.38
CA ILE A 307 -10.01 -22.52 -30.39
C ILE A 307 -10.95 -23.61 -30.92
N ALA A 308 -11.63 -24.36 -30.04
CA ALA A 308 -12.52 -25.44 -30.46
C ALA A 308 -13.71 -24.93 -31.28
N VAL A 309 -14.36 -23.85 -30.84
CA VAL A 309 -15.47 -23.20 -31.57
C VAL A 309 -14.99 -22.61 -32.89
N LEU A 310 -13.80 -22.00 -32.94
CA LEU A 310 -13.22 -21.50 -34.18
C LEU A 310 -13.00 -22.63 -35.20
N ILE A 311 -12.48 -23.78 -34.76
CA ILE A 311 -12.32 -24.97 -35.61
C ILE A 311 -13.68 -25.42 -36.15
N MET A 312 -14.70 -25.52 -35.30
CA MET A 312 -16.06 -25.86 -35.72
C MET A 312 -16.60 -24.88 -36.76
N MET A 313 -16.43 -23.57 -36.56
CA MET A 313 -16.88 -22.56 -37.52
C MET A 313 -16.16 -22.67 -38.87
N LEU A 314 -14.85 -22.96 -38.87
CA LEU A 314 -14.08 -23.19 -40.10
C LEU A 314 -14.56 -24.42 -40.87
N ILE A 315 -15.01 -25.47 -40.18
CA ILE A 315 -15.62 -26.65 -40.79
C ILE A 315 -16.94 -26.29 -41.49
N TYR A 316 -17.75 -25.41 -40.91
CA TYR A 316 -19.03 -24.99 -41.51
C TYR A 316 -18.85 -24.04 -42.69
N SER A 317 -18.08 -22.95 -42.52
CA SER A 317 -17.83 -21.98 -43.59
C SER A 317 -16.64 -21.07 -43.29
N VAL A 318 -15.59 -21.20 -44.10
CA VAL A 318 -14.41 -20.34 -44.02
C VAL A 318 -14.77 -18.86 -44.30
N LYS A 319 -15.65 -18.60 -45.27
CA LYS A 319 -16.05 -17.23 -45.67
C LYS A 319 -16.74 -16.49 -44.52
N LEU A 320 -17.71 -17.13 -43.87
CA LEU A 320 -18.43 -16.53 -42.75
C LEU A 320 -17.50 -16.36 -41.54
N THR A 321 -16.65 -17.36 -41.27
CA THR A 321 -15.69 -17.31 -40.14
C THR A 321 -14.72 -16.14 -40.27
N LEU A 322 -14.25 -15.83 -41.48
CA LEU A 322 -13.32 -14.72 -41.70
C LEU A 322 -13.93 -13.35 -41.34
N VAL A 323 -15.24 -13.16 -41.56
CA VAL A 323 -15.97 -11.96 -41.13
C VAL A 323 -15.98 -11.82 -39.60
N VAL A 324 -16.26 -12.92 -38.89
CA VAL A 324 -16.28 -12.94 -37.41
C VAL A 324 -14.89 -12.66 -36.85
N VAL A 325 -13.86 -13.32 -37.39
CA VAL A 325 -12.46 -13.11 -36.98
C VAL A 325 -12.02 -11.67 -37.25
N ALA A 326 -12.41 -11.07 -38.37
CA ALA A 326 -12.12 -9.66 -38.67
C ALA A 326 -12.75 -8.72 -37.63
N ALA A 327 -14.01 -8.96 -37.23
CA ALA A 327 -14.66 -8.16 -36.19
C ALA A 327 -13.97 -8.33 -34.82
N ILE A 328 -13.61 -9.55 -34.44
CA ILE A 328 -12.83 -9.82 -33.20
C ILE A 328 -11.48 -9.09 -33.24
N PHE A 329 -10.80 -9.09 -34.38
CA PHE A 329 -9.53 -8.38 -34.56
C PHE A 329 -9.69 -6.87 -34.41
N ILE A 330 -10.72 -6.28 -35.02
CA ILE A 330 -11.05 -4.85 -34.88
C ILE A 330 -11.35 -4.54 -33.41
N TYR A 331 -12.15 -5.38 -32.74
CA TYR A 331 -12.47 -5.23 -31.32
C TYR A 331 -11.19 -5.24 -30.46
N ALA A 332 -10.29 -6.20 -30.68
CA ALA A 332 -9.02 -6.29 -29.95
C ALA A 332 -8.16 -5.02 -30.15
N LEU A 333 -8.08 -4.50 -31.37
CA LEU A 333 -7.32 -3.29 -31.69
C LEU A 333 -7.91 -2.06 -30.99
N LEU A 334 -9.24 -1.89 -31.05
CA LEU A 334 -9.96 -0.82 -30.34
C LEU A 334 -9.68 -0.86 -28.84
N ARG A 335 -9.75 -2.05 -28.26
CA ARG A 335 -9.56 -2.26 -26.83
C ARG A 335 -8.10 -2.01 -26.41
N LEU A 336 -7.12 -2.42 -27.21
CA LEU A 336 -5.70 -2.12 -27.00
C LEU A 336 -5.37 -0.63 -27.13
N ALA A 337 -5.95 0.07 -28.11
CA ALA A 337 -5.73 1.50 -28.33
C ALA A 337 -6.20 2.34 -27.13
N LEU A 338 -7.30 1.91 -26.50
CA LEU A 338 -7.95 2.63 -25.41
C LEU A 338 -7.54 2.13 -24.01
N TYR A 339 -6.66 1.14 -23.92
CA TYR A 339 -6.07 0.66 -22.66
C TYR A 339 -5.40 1.79 -21.87
N ARG A 340 -4.63 2.66 -22.53
CA ARG A 340 -3.88 3.74 -21.87
C ARG A 340 -4.80 4.77 -21.18
N PRO A 341 -5.86 5.30 -21.83
CA PRO A 341 -6.86 6.12 -21.16
C PRO A 341 -7.49 5.45 -19.93
N LEU A 342 -7.87 4.18 -20.05
CA LEU A 342 -8.47 3.43 -18.95
C LEU A 342 -7.50 3.31 -17.78
N HIS A 343 -6.25 2.93 -18.05
CA HIS A 343 -5.21 2.81 -17.03
C HIS A 343 -5.01 4.10 -16.24
N ARG A 344 -4.86 5.23 -16.92
CA ARG A 344 -4.67 6.53 -16.28
C ARG A 344 -5.87 6.94 -15.43
N ALA A 345 -7.08 6.76 -15.95
CA ALA A 345 -8.29 7.10 -15.20
C ALA A 345 -8.45 6.22 -13.95
N THR A 346 -8.05 4.95 -14.00
CA THR A 346 -8.07 4.06 -12.82
C THR A 346 -7.04 4.46 -11.80
N GLU A 347 -5.84 4.82 -12.24
CA GLU A 347 -4.77 5.34 -11.38
C GLU A 347 -5.19 6.65 -10.68
N GLU A 348 -5.80 7.59 -11.41
CA GLU A 348 -6.38 8.83 -10.86
C GLU A 348 -7.44 8.54 -9.79
N SER A 349 -8.37 7.63 -10.04
CA SER A 349 -9.44 7.24 -9.09
C SER A 349 -8.87 6.63 -7.80
N ILE A 350 -7.88 5.72 -7.92
CA ILE A 350 -7.21 5.11 -6.75
C ILE A 350 -6.54 6.19 -5.88
N GLN A 351 -5.88 7.18 -6.49
CA GLN A 351 -5.22 8.27 -5.75
C GLN A 351 -6.22 9.22 -5.08
N ALA A 352 -7.27 9.61 -5.80
CA ALA A 352 -8.33 10.45 -5.26
C ALA A 352 -8.97 9.79 -4.03
N SER A 353 -9.24 8.48 -4.12
CA SER A 353 -9.79 7.70 -3.01
C SER A 353 -8.85 7.65 -1.81
N ALA A 354 -7.54 7.47 -2.00
CA ALA A 354 -6.58 7.47 -0.91
C ALA A 354 -6.50 8.84 -0.17
N LYS A 355 -6.58 9.95 -0.92
CA LYS A 355 -6.61 11.32 -0.35
C LYS A 355 -7.88 11.57 0.44
N GLU A 356 -9.03 11.15 -0.10
CA GLU A 356 -10.32 11.25 0.58
C GLU A 356 -10.33 10.43 1.89
N GLN A 357 -9.89 9.17 1.85
CA GLN A 357 -9.81 8.30 3.04
C GLN A 357 -8.89 8.88 4.12
N THR A 358 -7.76 9.48 3.72
CA THR A 358 -6.84 10.13 4.65
C THR A 358 -7.51 11.32 5.33
N ASN A 359 -8.19 12.19 4.57
CA ASN A 359 -8.91 13.33 5.12
C ASN A 359 -10.08 12.91 6.02
N PHE A 360 -10.78 11.84 5.65
CA PHE A 360 -11.83 11.25 6.48
C PHE A 360 -11.29 10.80 7.84
N LEU A 361 -10.21 10.01 7.86
CA LEU A 361 -9.59 9.55 9.10
C LEU A 361 -9.07 10.71 9.96
N GLU A 362 -8.49 11.73 9.34
CA GLU A 362 -8.07 12.97 10.03
C GLU A 362 -9.25 13.66 10.70
N ASN A 363 -10.39 13.81 10.01
CA ASN A 363 -11.60 14.40 10.58
C ASN A 363 -12.12 13.63 11.79
N ILE A 364 -12.15 12.31 11.72
CA ILE A 364 -12.65 11.47 12.83
C ILE A 364 -11.69 11.53 14.02
N ARG A 365 -10.38 11.46 13.79
CA ARG A 365 -9.38 11.55 14.88
C ARG A 365 -9.36 12.92 15.55
N ALA A 366 -9.55 13.99 14.78
CA ALA A 366 -9.54 15.37 15.27
C ALA A 366 -10.94 15.89 15.64
N ILE A 367 -11.94 15.02 15.83
CA ILE A 367 -13.35 15.44 15.98
C ILE A 367 -13.55 16.39 17.17
N GLN A 368 -12.86 16.17 18.28
CA GLN A 368 -12.92 17.07 19.44
C GLN A 368 -12.44 18.48 19.09
N THR A 369 -11.30 18.60 18.40
CA THR A 369 -10.77 19.89 17.94
C THR A 369 -11.76 20.57 16.99
N ILE A 370 -12.32 19.83 16.03
CA ILE A 370 -13.29 20.39 15.07
C ILE A 370 -14.52 20.94 15.80
N LYS A 371 -15.00 20.22 16.81
CA LYS A 371 -16.13 20.63 17.66
C LYS A 371 -15.83 21.86 18.51
N LEU A 372 -14.65 21.91 19.13
CA LEU A 372 -14.23 23.03 19.98
C LEU A 372 -14.06 24.34 19.19
N PHE A 373 -13.57 24.24 17.96
CA PHE A 373 -13.39 25.40 17.08
C PHE A 373 -14.59 25.64 16.16
N THR A 374 -15.68 24.88 16.29
CA THR A 374 -16.92 24.97 15.49
C THR A 374 -16.62 25.04 13.98
N CYS A 375 -15.64 24.24 13.55
CA CYS A 375 -15.14 24.25 12.18
C CYS A 375 -15.74 23.13 11.32
N GLU A 376 -16.88 22.56 11.73
CA GLU A 376 -17.54 21.48 10.98
C GLU A 376 -17.84 21.86 9.53
N PRO A 377 -18.39 23.06 9.21
CA PRO A 377 -18.67 23.43 7.83
C PRO A 377 -17.40 23.52 6.97
N GLN A 378 -16.29 24.06 7.50
CA GLN A 378 -15.03 24.13 6.75
C GLN A 378 -14.46 22.73 6.47
N ARG A 379 -14.45 21.85 7.48
CA ARG A 379 -13.93 20.48 7.32
C ARG A 379 -14.84 19.63 6.44
N GLN A 380 -16.16 19.80 6.54
CA GLN A 380 -17.13 19.19 5.64
C GLN A 380 -16.90 19.63 4.20
N ASN A 381 -16.74 20.93 3.93
CA ASN A 381 -16.47 21.44 2.58
C ASN A 381 -15.16 20.86 2.01
N LEU A 382 -14.10 20.79 2.83
CA LEU A 382 -12.84 20.18 2.41
C LEU A 382 -13.03 18.71 2.02
N TRP A 383 -13.72 17.93 2.85
CA TRP A 383 -14.01 16.53 2.56
C TRP A 383 -14.92 16.38 1.33
N GLN A 384 -15.97 17.20 1.20
CA GLN A 384 -16.86 17.22 0.04
C GLN A 384 -16.12 17.52 -1.26
N ASN A 385 -15.14 18.42 -1.25
CA ASN A 385 -14.29 18.69 -2.41
C ASN A 385 -13.47 17.45 -2.80
N ARG A 386 -12.85 16.77 -1.83
CA ARG A 386 -12.11 15.50 -2.06
C ARG A 386 -13.02 14.38 -2.55
N TYR A 387 -14.20 14.25 -1.96
CA TYR A 387 -15.20 13.26 -2.37
C TYR A 387 -15.74 13.54 -3.78
N SER A 388 -15.93 14.82 -4.13
CA SER A 388 -16.30 15.22 -5.49
C SER A 388 -15.20 14.89 -6.51
N GLU A 389 -13.92 15.04 -6.14
CA GLU A 389 -12.79 14.58 -6.98
C GLU A 389 -12.91 13.06 -7.27
N VAL A 390 -13.16 12.24 -6.24
CA VAL A 390 -13.38 10.79 -6.40
C VAL A 390 -14.54 10.52 -7.35
N ILE A 391 -15.72 11.09 -7.10
CA ILE A 391 -16.90 10.92 -7.96
C ILE A 391 -16.59 11.33 -9.41
N ASN A 392 -15.90 12.44 -9.63
CA ASN A 392 -15.56 12.91 -10.97
C ASN A 392 -14.62 11.94 -11.70
N THR A 393 -13.62 11.40 -11.00
CA THR A 393 -12.73 10.36 -11.57
C THR A 393 -13.50 9.07 -11.91
N ASP A 394 -14.44 8.68 -11.07
CA ASP A 394 -15.29 7.50 -11.30
C ASP A 394 -16.30 7.72 -12.44
N ILE A 395 -16.87 8.92 -12.57
CA ILE A 395 -17.71 9.28 -13.72
C ILE A 395 -16.89 9.22 -15.01
N ARG A 396 -15.63 9.68 -15.00
CA ARG A 396 -14.74 9.60 -16.17
C ARG A 396 -14.48 8.15 -16.57
N LEU A 397 -14.20 7.28 -15.59
CA LEU A 397 -14.08 5.84 -15.79
C LEU A 397 -15.38 5.23 -16.33
N GLY A 398 -16.52 5.61 -15.77
CA GLY A 398 -17.85 5.17 -16.20
C GLY A 398 -18.14 5.57 -17.65
N LYS A 399 -17.85 6.81 -18.03
CA LYS A 399 -17.99 7.29 -19.42
C LYS A 399 -17.13 6.49 -20.40
N LEU A 400 -15.89 6.16 -20.02
CA LEU A 400 -15.04 5.28 -20.83
C LEU A 400 -15.70 3.90 -20.98
N LYS A 401 -16.12 3.27 -19.88
CA LYS A 401 -16.83 1.97 -19.89
C LYS A 401 -18.10 1.98 -20.76
N ILE A 402 -18.91 3.02 -20.66
CA ILE A 402 -20.13 3.18 -21.49
C ILE A 402 -19.75 3.30 -22.97
N SER A 403 -18.77 4.14 -23.29
CA SER A 403 -18.29 4.30 -24.67
C SER A 403 -17.79 2.98 -25.24
N PHE A 404 -17.09 2.18 -24.44
CA PHE A 404 -16.63 0.84 -24.84
C PHE A 404 -17.78 -0.12 -25.12
N ASP A 405 -18.75 -0.19 -24.21
CA ASP A 405 -19.91 -1.07 -24.35
C ASP A 405 -20.75 -0.68 -25.59
N ALA A 406 -20.91 0.62 -25.85
CA ALA A 406 -21.60 1.12 -27.03
C ALA A 406 -20.87 0.73 -28.33
N MET A 407 -19.54 0.91 -28.40
CA MET A 407 -18.74 0.50 -29.56
C MET A 407 -18.76 -1.02 -29.77
N ASN A 408 -18.73 -1.79 -28.68
CA ASN A 408 -18.81 -3.24 -28.69
C ASN A 408 -20.14 -3.73 -29.30
N LYS A 409 -21.27 -3.20 -28.81
CA LYS A 409 -22.61 -3.52 -29.30
C LYS A 409 -22.79 -3.14 -30.76
N LEU A 410 -22.29 -1.98 -31.17
CA LEU A 410 -22.35 -1.53 -32.56
C LEU A 410 -21.56 -2.47 -33.47
N LEU A 411 -20.31 -2.79 -33.10
CA LEU A 411 -19.42 -3.63 -33.90
C LEU A 411 -20.01 -5.03 -34.12
N PHE A 412 -20.40 -5.73 -33.04
CA PHE A 412 -20.97 -7.07 -33.14
C PHE A 412 -22.42 -7.07 -33.66
N GLY A 413 -23.16 -5.97 -33.50
CA GLY A 413 -24.46 -5.77 -34.14
C GLY A 413 -24.34 -5.71 -35.67
N LEU A 414 -23.41 -4.91 -36.20
CA LEU A 414 -23.13 -4.83 -37.64
C LEU A 414 -22.57 -6.15 -38.18
N GLU A 415 -21.63 -6.76 -37.47
CA GLU A 415 -21.08 -8.06 -37.85
C GLU A 415 -22.18 -9.14 -37.88
N ASN A 416 -23.14 -9.13 -36.94
CA ASN A 416 -24.29 -10.02 -37.00
C ASN A 416 -25.15 -9.83 -38.26
N ILE A 417 -25.45 -8.59 -38.64
CA ILE A 417 -26.23 -8.29 -39.85
C ILE A 417 -25.50 -8.80 -41.10
N ILE A 418 -24.18 -8.55 -41.20
CA ILE A 418 -23.36 -9.00 -42.34
C ILE A 418 -23.32 -10.53 -42.41
N VAL A 419 -23.09 -11.20 -41.28
CA VAL A 419 -23.04 -12.67 -41.22
C VAL A 419 -24.38 -13.27 -41.64
N VAL A 420 -25.51 -12.75 -41.15
CA VAL A 420 -26.85 -13.23 -41.52
C VAL A 420 -27.10 -13.03 -43.02
N TYR A 421 -26.78 -11.85 -43.57
CA TYR A 421 -26.93 -11.57 -45.00
C TYR A 421 -26.12 -12.54 -45.87
N LEU A 422 -24.84 -12.74 -45.55
CA LEU A 422 -23.97 -13.66 -46.27
C LEU A 422 -24.43 -15.11 -46.11
N ALA A 423 -24.81 -15.53 -44.90
CA ALA A 423 -25.30 -16.88 -44.65
C ALA A 423 -26.59 -17.17 -45.46
N ALA A 424 -27.53 -16.24 -45.47
CA ALA A 424 -28.76 -16.35 -46.28
C ALA A 424 -28.44 -16.47 -47.78
N SER A 425 -27.47 -15.70 -48.30
CA SER A 425 -27.05 -15.81 -49.71
C SER A 425 -26.43 -17.18 -50.05
N ILE A 426 -25.70 -17.79 -49.11
CA ILE A 426 -25.12 -19.13 -49.28
C ILE A 426 -26.22 -20.20 -49.23
N VAL A 427 -27.23 -20.03 -48.37
CA VAL A 427 -28.40 -20.93 -48.33
C VAL A 427 -29.21 -20.83 -49.63
N MET A 428 -29.45 -19.62 -50.14
CA MET A 428 -30.17 -19.41 -51.41
C MET A 428 -29.44 -20.03 -52.62
N SER A 429 -28.12 -20.16 -52.56
CA SER A 429 -27.31 -20.84 -53.58
C SER A 429 -27.15 -22.35 -53.34
N GLY A 430 -27.80 -22.90 -52.30
CA GLY A 430 -27.78 -24.32 -51.96
C GLY A 430 -26.51 -24.82 -51.26
N GLY A 431 -25.63 -23.90 -50.81
CA GLY A 431 -24.34 -24.25 -50.20
C GLY A 431 -24.40 -24.60 -48.71
N LEU A 432 -25.47 -24.21 -48.00
CA LEU A 432 -25.71 -24.51 -46.58
C LEU A 432 -27.20 -24.76 -46.34
N THR A 433 -27.54 -25.57 -45.34
CA THR A 433 -28.92 -25.72 -44.87
C THR A 433 -29.31 -24.60 -43.90
N ILE A 434 -30.61 -24.46 -43.64
CA ILE A 434 -31.12 -23.49 -42.66
C ILE A 434 -30.63 -23.85 -41.25
N GLY A 435 -30.66 -25.13 -40.88
CA GLY A 435 -30.15 -25.60 -39.59
C GLY A 435 -28.65 -25.34 -39.42
N MET A 436 -27.84 -25.51 -40.47
CA MET A 436 -26.41 -25.20 -40.43
C MET A 436 -26.14 -23.70 -40.18
N VAL A 437 -26.96 -22.81 -40.75
CA VAL A 437 -26.84 -21.36 -40.48
C VAL A 437 -27.19 -21.04 -39.03
N LEU A 438 -28.24 -21.64 -38.47
CA LEU A 438 -28.61 -21.44 -37.07
C LEU A 438 -27.51 -21.95 -36.12
N ALA A 439 -26.92 -23.11 -36.40
CA ALA A 439 -25.78 -23.61 -35.65
C ALA A 439 -24.56 -22.69 -35.79
N PHE A 440 -24.27 -22.20 -36.99
CA PHE A 440 -23.18 -21.24 -37.22
C PHE A 440 -23.36 -19.95 -36.42
N ILE A 441 -24.58 -19.39 -36.39
CA ILE A 441 -24.89 -18.19 -35.61
C ILE A 441 -24.67 -18.45 -34.11
N ALA A 442 -25.07 -19.62 -33.60
CA ALA A 442 -24.85 -20.00 -32.21
C ALA A 442 -23.35 -20.12 -31.88
N TYR A 443 -22.56 -20.80 -32.72
CA TYR A 443 -21.10 -20.87 -32.56
C TYR A 443 -20.44 -19.49 -32.66
N LYS A 444 -20.89 -18.64 -33.59
CA LYS A 444 -20.40 -17.27 -33.75
C LYS A 444 -20.64 -16.43 -32.49
N ASN A 445 -21.83 -16.51 -31.88
CA ASN A 445 -22.14 -15.80 -30.62
C ASN A 445 -21.24 -16.30 -29.49
N GLN A 446 -21.10 -17.62 -29.36
CA GLN A 446 -20.22 -18.23 -28.37
C GLN A 446 -18.76 -17.78 -28.56
N LEU A 447 -18.24 -17.80 -29.78
CA LEU A 447 -16.87 -17.35 -30.08
C LEU A 447 -16.67 -15.88 -29.69
N THR A 448 -17.64 -15.04 -30.05
CA THR A 448 -17.62 -13.59 -29.80
C THR A 448 -17.57 -13.28 -28.30
N GLU A 449 -18.46 -13.89 -27.51
CA GLU A 449 -18.50 -13.71 -26.05
C GLU A 449 -17.21 -14.16 -25.38
N ARG A 450 -16.68 -15.32 -25.78
CA ARG A 450 -15.45 -15.90 -25.19
C ARG A 450 -14.21 -15.07 -25.55
N PHE A 451 -14.11 -14.60 -26.79
CA PHE A 451 -13.02 -13.70 -27.18
C PHE A 451 -13.13 -12.34 -26.50
N ALA A 452 -14.32 -11.76 -26.37
CA ALA A 452 -14.53 -10.51 -25.65
C ALA A 452 -14.12 -10.66 -24.18
N SER A 453 -14.54 -11.75 -23.53
CA SER A 453 -14.12 -12.12 -22.16
C SER A 453 -12.60 -12.24 -22.06
N LEU A 454 -11.95 -12.99 -22.96
CA LEU A 454 -10.50 -13.18 -22.95
C LEU A 454 -9.74 -11.86 -23.11
N ILE A 455 -10.16 -10.99 -24.03
CA ILE A 455 -9.55 -9.67 -24.23
C ILE A 455 -9.73 -8.79 -22.99
N GLU A 456 -10.92 -8.82 -22.37
CA GLU A 456 -11.18 -8.09 -21.14
C GLU A 456 -10.31 -8.59 -19.99
N GLN A 457 -10.21 -9.91 -19.82
CA GLN A 457 -9.35 -10.52 -18.81
C GLN A 457 -7.88 -10.13 -19.04
N LEU A 458 -7.38 -10.16 -20.28
CA LEU A 458 -6.01 -9.71 -20.60
C LEU A 458 -5.76 -8.26 -20.17
N ILE A 459 -6.73 -7.38 -20.36
CA ILE A 459 -6.62 -5.98 -19.93
C ILE A 459 -6.62 -5.88 -18.43
N MET A 460 -7.52 -6.61 -17.77
CA MET A 460 -7.59 -6.62 -16.32
C MET A 460 -6.32 -7.24 -15.69
N PHE A 461 -5.69 -8.23 -16.33
CA PHE A 461 -4.36 -8.71 -15.98
C PHE A 461 -3.27 -7.66 -16.15
N ARG A 462 -3.35 -6.82 -17.19
CA ARG A 462 -2.42 -5.68 -17.32
C ARG A 462 -2.69 -4.61 -16.25
N MET A 463 -3.93 -4.38 -15.88
CA MET A 463 -4.34 -3.45 -14.81
C MET A 463 -3.96 -3.95 -13.43
N LEU A 464 -3.90 -5.28 -13.23
CA LEU A 464 -3.47 -5.92 -11.98
C LEU A 464 -2.11 -5.41 -11.49
N ARG A 465 -1.24 -5.00 -12.42
CA ARG A 465 0.06 -4.43 -12.13
C ARG A 465 -0.02 -3.20 -11.21
N LEU A 466 -1.03 -2.34 -11.35
CA LEU A 466 -1.22 -1.19 -10.45
C LEU A 466 -1.40 -1.61 -8.99
N HIS A 467 -2.12 -2.70 -8.75
CA HIS A 467 -2.33 -3.22 -7.39
C HIS A 467 -1.11 -4.00 -6.88
N LEU A 468 -0.41 -4.72 -7.76
CA LEU A 468 0.84 -5.39 -7.41
C LEU A 468 1.92 -4.39 -7.01
N ASP A 469 2.09 -3.30 -7.76
CA ASP A 469 3.05 -2.24 -7.47
C ASP A 469 2.76 -1.54 -6.11
N ARG A 470 1.48 -1.49 -5.70
CA ARG A 470 1.11 -0.99 -4.35
C ARG A 470 1.42 -1.99 -3.25
N ILE A 471 1.14 -3.27 -3.47
CA ILE A 471 1.39 -4.34 -2.49
C ILE A 471 2.88 -4.59 -2.33
N SER A 472 3.67 -4.45 -3.40
CA SER A 472 5.12 -4.65 -3.38
C SER A 472 5.83 -3.70 -2.42
N ASP A 473 5.29 -2.50 -2.20
CA ASP A 473 5.77 -1.59 -1.15
C ASP A 473 5.80 -2.25 0.24
N ILE A 474 4.74 -3.01 0.56
CA ILE A 474 4.67 -3.77 1.81
C ILE A 474 5.50 -5.06 1.68
N ALA A 475 5.25 -5.86 0.65
CA ALA A 475 5.71 -7.24 0.55
C ALA A 475 7.20 -7.41 0.19
N LEU A 476 7.83 -6.39 -0.42
CA LEU A 476 9.27 -6.38 -0.71
C LEU A 476 10.08 -5.58 0.31
N SER A 477 9.42 -4.90 1.26
CA SER A 477 10.13 -4.26 2.35
C SER A 477 10.81 -5.33 3.21
N GLU A 478 12.05 -5.08 3.58
CA GLU A 478 12.80 -6.03 4.38
C GLU A 478 12.21 -6.08 5.79
N GLN A 479 12.06 -7.30 6.32
CA GLN A 479 11.65 -7.47 7.70
C GLN A 479 12.74 -6.91 8.61
N GLU A 480 12.34 -6.53 9.83
CA GLU A 480 13.28 -6.10 10.86
C GLU A 480 14.43 -7.12 10.99
N ALA A 481 15.67 -6.63 10.86
CA ALA A 481 16.88 -7.46 10.87
C ALA A 481 17.18 -7.98 12.28
N ASN A 482 17.98 -9.05 12.37
CA ASN A 482 18.47 -9.61 13.65
C ASN A 482 17.35 -9.91 14.67
N ARG A 483 16.18 -10.36 14.20
CA ARG A 483 15.07 -10.72 15.09
C ARG A 483 15.30 -12.04 15.81
N ASP A 484 15.74 -13.04 15.05
CA ASP A 484 15.97 -14.37 15.55
C ASP A 484 17.33 -14.43 16.26
N SER A 485 17.38 -15.20 17.34
CA SER A 485 18.59 -15.36 18.15
C SER A 485 19.62 -16.22 17.43
N ILE A 486 20.87 -15.78 17.46
CA ILE A 486 22.02 -16.55 16.98
C ILE A 486 22.66 -17.31 18.15
N SER A 487 22.47 -16.82 19.39
CA SER A 487 23.02 -17.41 20.61
C SER A 487 21.99 -17.34 21.74
N PRO A 488 21.76 -18.46 22.46
CA PRO A 488 20.83 -18.47 23.59
C PRO A 488 21.27 -17.45 24.64
N LEU A 489 20.31 -16.66 25.12
CA LEU A 489 20.51 -15.76 26.24
C LEU A 489 20.53 -16.56 27.55
N ASN A 490 21.60 -16.43 28.33
CA ASN A 490 21.69 -16.99 29.69
C ASN A 490 20.87 -16.14 30.67
N LEU A 491 20.96 -16.41 31.98
CA LEU A 491 20.37 -15.52 33.00
C LEU A 491 20.87 -14.09 32.80
N VAL A 492 19.92 -13.17 32.62
CA VAL A 492 20.19 -11.75 32.40
C VAL A 492 20.35 -11.05 33.73
N SER A 493 21.48 -10.39 33.93
CA SER A 493 21.74 -9.55 35.10
C SER A 493 21.16 -8.15 34.92
N GLY A 494 21.04 -7.68 33.67
CA GLY A 494 20.42 -6.41 33.32
C GLY A 494 21.39 -5.24 33.16
N GLN A 495 22.69 -5.50 32.98
CA GLN A 495 23.67 -4.47 32.65
C GLN A 495 23.53 -4.06 31.17
N LEU A 496 23.37 -2.77 30.89
CA LEU A 496 23.28 -2.24 29.52
C LEU A 496 24.48 -1.34 29.21
N GLN A 497 25.16 -1.59 28.09
CA GLN A 497 26.29 -0.79 27.64
C GLN A 497 26.05 -0.26 26.22
N LEU A 498 26.28 1.03 26.04
CA LEU A 498 26.35 1.69 24.74
C LEU A 498 27.82 1.95 24.43
N GLU A 499 28.28 1.54 23.25
CA GLU A 499 29.65 1.76 22.81
C GLU A 499 29.70 2.58 21.51
N ASN A 500 30.19 3.82 21.60
CA ASN A 500 30.42 4.75 20.48
C ASN A 500 29.19 4.91 19.58
N LEU A 501 28.03 4.98 20.20
CA LEU A 501 26.74 4.92 19.53
C LEU A 501 26.48 6.22 18.77
N SER A 502 26.20 6.11 17.48
CA SER A 502 25.78 7.25 16.65
C SER A 502 24.56 6.89 15.83
N PHE A 503 23.65 7.84 15.67
CA PHE A 503 22.39 7.63 14.94
C PHE A 503 21.91 8.90 14.25
N ARG A 504 21.37 8.70 13.04
CA ARG A 504 20.69 9.71 12.23
C ARG A 504 19.47 9.07 11.55
N TYR A 505 18.39 9.83 11.35
CA TYR A 505 17.15 9.33 10.75
C TYR A 505 17.25 9.11 9.24
N SER A 506 18.15 9.85 8.59
CA SER A 506 18.53 9.70 7.18
C SER A 506 20.03 9.92 7.04
N ASP A 507 20.65 9.36 5.99
CA ASP A 507 22.08 9.48 5.71
C ASP A 507 22.54 10.95 5.61
N SER A 508 21.63 11.79 5.14
CA SER A 508 21.73 13.23 4.98
C SER A 508 21.72 14.04 6.27
N ASP A 509 21.16 13.49 7.34
CA ASP A 509 20.81 14.27 8.51
C ASP A 509 22.02 14.41 9.42
N PRO A 510 22.12 15.51 10.18
CA PRO A 510 23.07 15.55 11.27
C PRO A 510 22.77 14.41 12.25
N ASN A 511 23.84 13.88 12.86
CA ASN A 511 23.71 12.90 13.93
C ASN A 511 22.82 13.46 15.05
N VAL A 512 21.71 12.77 15.32
CA VAL A 512 20.85 13.06 16.48
C VAL A 512 21.51 12.51 17.74
N ILE A 513 22.19 11.37 17.62
CA ILE A 513 23.07 10.80 18.64
C ILE A 513 24.48 10.76 18.06
N ASP A 514 25.46 11.33 18.77
CA ASP A 514 26.82 11.50 18.28
C ASP A 514 27.85 10.92 19.26
N ASN A 515 28.38 9.75 18.91
CA ASN A 515 29.45 9.04 19.63
C ASN A 515 29.19 8.89 21.14
N VAL A 516 28.02 8.38 21.51
CA VAL A 516 27.60 8.17 22.90
C VAL A 516 28.11 6.84 23.44
N SER A 517 28.84 6.90 24.55
CA SER A 517 29.24 5.72 25.33
C SER A 517 28.71 5.84 26.75
N LEU A 518 27.93 4.86 27.19
CA LEU A 518 27.25 4.86 28.50
C LEU A 518 27.16 3.44 29.03
N THR A 519 27.54 3.22 30.29
CA THR A 519 27.38 1.94 30.98
C THR A 519 26.39 2.10 32.12
N ILE A 520 25.32 1.30 32.09
CA ILE A 520 24.27 1.22 33.09
C ILE A 520 24.41 -0.14 33.78
N ASN A 521 24.68 -0.12 35.08
CA ASN A 521 24.90 -1.34 35.85
C ASN A 521 23.58 -2.07 36.11
N ALA A 522 23.67 -3.38 36.36
CA ALA A 522 22.52 -4.19 36.77
C ALA A 522 21.86 -3.58 38.03
N ASN A 523 20.52 -3.51 38.02
CA ASN A 523 19.68 -2.95 39.09
C ASN A 523 19.85 -1.44 39.34
N GLU A 524 20.63 -0.73 38.51
CA GLU A 524 20.82 0.73 38.60
C GLU A 524 19.59 1.48 38.07
N SER A 525 19.18 2.55 38.74
CA SER A 525 18.19 3.52 38.27
C SER A 525 18.87 4.76 37.72
N ILE A 526 18.74 5.03 36.43
CA ILE A 526 19.26 6.23 35.79
C ILE A 526 18.16 7.18 35.33
N ALA A 527 18.38 8.48 35.49
CA ALA A 527 17.55 9.53 34.93
C ALA A 527 18.27 10.23 33.78
N ILE A 528 17.70 10.21 32.58
CA ILE A 528 18.17 10.96 31.41
C ILE A 528 17.43 12.29 31.34
N VAL A 529 18.17 13.39 31.46
CA VAL A 529 17.63 14.77 31.47
C VAL A 529 18.25 15.59 30.35
N GLY A 530 17.50 16.57 29.82
CA GLY A 530 18.00 17.44 28.76
C GLY A 530 16.88 18.26 28.13
N GLU A 531 17.26 19.26 27.33
CA GLU A 531 16.33 20.12 26.60
C GLU A 531 15.41 19.32 25.67
N SER A 532 14.25 19.87 25.33
CA SER A 532 13.36 19.24 24.36
C SER A 532 14.05 19.15 22.99
N GLY A 533 13.90 18.01 22.31
CA GLY A 533 14.52 17.79 21.00
C GLY A 533 16.02 17.41 21.01
N CYS A 534 16.66 17.23 22.17
CA CYS A 534 18.08 16.85 22.23
C CYS A 534 18.37 15.37 21.91
N GLY A 535 17.34 14.55 21.66
CA GLY A 535 17.46 13.13 21.27
C GLY A 535 17.10 12.10 22.34
N LYS A 536 16.48 12.49 23.47
CA LYS A 536 16.14 11.58 24.60
C LYS A 536 15.29 10.37 24.19
N THR A 537 14.15 10.61 23.55
CA THR A 537 13.29 9.52 23.05
C THR A 537 14.01 8.69 21.98
N THR A 538 14.88 9.30 21.18
CA THR A 538 15.66 8.60 20.16
C THR A 538 16.67 7.63 20.79
N ILE A 539 17.41 8.04 21.83
CA ILE A 539 18.34 7.14 22.52
C ILE A 539 17.61 6.00 23.23
N VAL A 540 16.43 6.24 23.80
CA VAL A 540 15.59 5.18 24.39
C VAL A 540 15.07 4.22 23.32
N LYS A 541 14.61 4.71 22.16
CA LYS A 541 14.22 3.85 21.03
C LYS A 541 15.39 2.98 20.53
N LEU A 542 16.62 3.50 20.54
CA LEU A 542 17.83 2.73 20.22
C LEU A 542 18.10 1.66 21.29
N MET A 543 18.06 2.02 22.57
CA MET A 543 18.21 1.07 23.68
C MET A 543 17.15 -0.03 23.65
N LEU A 544 15.90 0.27 23.25
CA LEU A 544 14.82 -0.72 23.09
C LEU A 544 14.99 -1.62 21.84
N GLY A 545 15.99 -1.34 21.01
CA GLY A 545 16.21 -1.99 19.73
C GLY A 545 15.10 -1.69 18.71
N LEU A 546 14.32 -0.63 18.88
CA LEU A 546 13.29 -0.18 17.91
C LEU A 546 13.91 0.54 16.72
N LEU A 547 15.09 1.14 16.93
CA LEU A 547 15.93 1.75 15.91
C LEU A 547 17.28 1.03 15.87
N THR A 548 17.90 0.99 14.70
CA THR A 548 19.24 0.44 14.51
C THR A 548 20.26 1.58 14.50
N PRO A 549 21.32 1.53 15.32
CA PRO A 549 22.35 2.57 15.31
C PRO A 549 23.08 2.60 13.96
N SER A 550 23.49 3.79 13.53
CA SER A 550 24.28 3.97 12.30
C SER A 550 25.75 3.55 12.52
N GLN A 551 26.26 3.76 13.74
CA GLN A 551 27.58 3.33 14.18
C GLN A 551 27.54 2.96 15.67
N GLY A 552 28.50 2.13 16.10
CA GLY A 552 28.55 1.62 17.47
C GLY A 552 27.64 0.42 17.69
N ARG A 553 27.55 -0.02 18.94
CA ARG A 553 26.76 -1.21 19.34
C ARG A 553 26.16 -1.06 20.73
N ILE A 554 25.17 -1.89 20.99
CA ILE A 554 24.47 -1.98 22.28
C ILE A 554 24.69 -3.39 22.81
N LEU A 555 25.19 -3.49 24.03
CA LEU A 555 25.48 -4.75 24.70
C LEU A 555 24.56 -4.92 25.91
N LEU A 556 23.95 -6.09 26.06
CA LEU A 556 23.27 -6.55 27.26
C LEU A 556 24.18 -7.59 27.94
N ASP A 557 24.60 -7.33 29.18
CA ASP A 557 25.53 -8.19 29.94
C ASP A 557 26.81 -8.56 29.16
N GLY A 558 27.31 -7.61 28.35
CA GLY A 558 28.49 -7.78 27.51
C GLY A 558 28.25 -8.46 26.15
N GLN A 559 27.03 -8.90 25.85
CA GLN A 559 26.67 -9.51 24.57
C GLN A 559 25.87 -8.54 23.68
N ASP A 560 26.24 -8.47 22.40
CA ASP A 560 25.59 -7.58 21.44
C ASP A 560 24.13 -7.97 21.18
N ILE A 561 23.20 -7.00 21.27
CA ILE A 561 21.76 -7.23 21.06
C ILE A 561 21.46 -7.78 19.67
N SER A 562 22.30 -7.49 18.67
CA SER A 562 22.16 -8.03 17.32
C SER A 562 22.45 -9.53 17.26
N GLN A 563 23.25 -10.07 18.18
CA GLN A 563 23.54 -11.50 18.29
C GLN A 563 22.54 -12.25 19.18
N ILE A 564 22.07 -11.59 20.24
CA ILE A 564 21.00 -12.08 21.12
C ILE A 564 19.70 -12.27 20.32
N GLY A 565 19.44 -11.38 19.37
CA GLY A 565 18.20 -11.33 18.61
C GLY A 565 17.13 -10.51 19.30
N LEU A 566 16.46 -9.63 18.55
CA LEU A 566 15.50 -8.66 19.10
C LEU A 566 14.31 -9.32 19.81
N ILE A 567 13.91 -10.55 19.43
CA ILE A 567 12.82 -11.25 20.11
C ILE A 567 13.22 -11.59 21.56
N GLN A 568 14.38 -12.21 21.75
CA GLN A 568 14.86 -12.56 23.09
C GLN A 568 15.21 -11.30 23.89
N TYR A 569 15.82 -10.29 23.25
CA TYR A 569 16.13 -9.03 23.90
C TYR A 569 14.86 -8.32 24.41
N ARG A 570 13.82 -8.21 23.56
CA ARG A 570 12.56 -7.56 23.94
C ARG A 570 11.75 -8.32 24.98
N GLN A 571 11.99 -9.62 25.17
CA GLN A 571 11.40 -10.38 26.28
C GLN A 571 11.98 -10.03 27.65
N GLN A 572 13.16 -9.41 27.70
CA GLN A 572 13.86 -9.04 28.94
C GLN A 572 13.63 -7.58 29.34
N LEU A 573 12.91 -6.82 28.53
CA LEU A 573 12.66 -5.41 28.76
C LEU A 573 11.17 -5.11 28.71
N ALA A 574 10.80 -4.01 29.33
CA ALA A 574 9.49 -3.41 29.15
C ALA A 574 9.64 -1.91 29.02
N ALA A 575 8.70 -1.28 28.34
CA ALA A 575 8.71 0.15 28.11
C ALA A 575 7.34 0.76 28.37
N VAL A 576 7.34 1.96 28.91
CA VAL A 576 6.18 2.87 28.91
C VAL A 576 6.60 4.10 28.12
N MET A 577 6.13 4.20 26.88
CA MET A 577 6.48 5.28 25.95
C MET A 577 5.39 6.36 25.96
N GLN A 578 5.74 7.58 25.55
CA GLN A 578 4.83 8.73 25.50
C GLN A 578 3.58 8.49 24.62
N ASP A 579 3.76 7.85 23.46
CA ASP A 579 2.71 7.60 22.46
C ASP A 579 2.12 6.16 22.54
N ASP A 580 2.26 5.48 23.68
CA ASP A 580 1.73 4.12 23.85
C ASP A 580 0.21 4.13 24.05
N THR A 581 -0.46 3.06 23.63
CA THR A 581 -1.94 2.98 23.57
C THR A 581 -2.48 1.69 24.17
N LEU A 582 -3.71 1.77 24.67
CA LEU A 582 -4.47 0.58 25.06
C LEU A 582 -5.18 -0.01 23.84
N LEU A 583 -5.23 -1.33 23.76
CA LEU A 583 -5.93 -2.03 22.69
C LEU A 583 -7.38 -2.30 23.09
N SER A 584 -8.25 -2.47 22.09
CA SER A 584 -9.65 -2.86 22.34
C SER A 584 -9.69 -4.23 23.02
N GLY A 585 -10.32 -4.30 24.19
CA GLY A 585 -10.36 -5.49 25.05
C GLY A 585 -10.75 -5.09 26.48
N SER A 586 -10.67 -6.00 27.44
CA SER A 586 -10.82 -5.67 28.86
C SER A 586 -9.55 -5.05 29.45
N ILE A 587 -9.65 -4.50 30.66
CA ILE A 587 -8.48 -4.07 31.45
C ILE A 587 -7.54 -5.27 31.69
N ALA A 588 -8.10 -6.45 32.00
CA ALA A 588 -7.33 -7.67 32.18
C ALA A 588 -6.55 -8.04 30.91
N ASP A 589 -7.20 -7.99 29.75
CA ASP A 589 -6.56 -8.29 28.46
C ASP A 589 -5.41 -7.32 28.18
N ASN A 590 -5.60 -6.03 28.48
CA ASN A 590 -4.57 -5.03 28.28
C ASN A 590 -3.39 -5.16 29.24
N LEU A 591 -3.64 -5.50 30.51
CA LEU A 591 -2.61 -5.70 31.53
C LEU A 591 -1.76 -6.93 31.23
N THR A 592 -2.40 -8.02 30.81
CA THR A 592 -1.72 -9.28 30.48
C THR A 592 -1.20 -9.31 29.04
N PHE A 593 -1.47 -8.24 28.26
CA PHE A 593 -1.17 -8.13 26.84
C PHE A 593 -1.71 -9.30 26.01
N PHE A 594 -2.95 -9.70 26.30
CA PHE A 594 -3.69 -10.79 25.64
C PHE A 594 -2.95 -12.14 25.73
N ASP A 595 -2.26 -12.37 26.86
CA ASP A 595 -1.70 -13.67 27.21
C ASP A 595 -2.83 -14.72 27.19
N PRO A 596 -2.69 -15.83 26.41
CA PRO A 596 -3.72 -16.87 26.37
C PRO A 596 -3.90 -17.60 27.70
N GLU A 597 -2.90 -17.57 28.59
CA GLU A 597 -2.94 -18.21 29.91
C GLU A 597 -2.57 -17.21 31.02
N PRO A 598 -3.43 -16.19 31.27
CA PRO A 598 -3.08 -15.09 32.15
C PRO A 598 -2.99 -15.52 33.61
N ASN A 599 -1.93 -15.10 34.30
CA ASN A 599 -1.80 -15.26 35.75
C ASN A 599 -2.48 -14.08 36.46
N TYR A 600 -3.74 -14.28 36.86
CA TYR A 600 -4.54 -13.23 37.52
C TYR A 600 -3.97 -12.73 38.84
N LEU A 601 -3.30 -13.58 39.63
CA LEU A 601 -2.68 -13.16 40.89
C LEU A 601 -1.55 -12.16 40.62
N ARG A 602 -0.68 -12.50 39.66
CA ARG A 602 0.41 -11.63 39.20
C ARG A 602 -0.13 -10.34 38.60
N MET A 603 -1.16 -10.44 37.74
CA MET A 603 -1.82 -9.26 37.17
C MET A 603 -2.28 -8.29 38.26
N GLN A 604 -2.93 -8.81 39.31
CA GLN A 604 -3.36 -7.99 40.44
C GLN A 604 -2.18 -7.38 41.21
N GLN A 605 -1.11 -8.14 41.45
CA GLN A 605 0.11 -7.60 42.08
C GLN A 605 0.73 -6.47 41.25
N CYS A 606 0.84 -6.63 39.93
CA CYS A 606 1.34 -5.59 39.05
C CYS A 606 0.44 -4.34 39.06
N ALA A 607 -0.87 -4.51 39.10
CA ALA A 607 -1.82 -3.41 39.23
C ALA A 607 -1.70 -2.69 40.59
N GLN A 608 -1.33 -3.39 41.66
CA GLN A 608 -1.04 -2.80 42.95
C GLN A 608 0.27 -2.00 42.93
N HIS A 609 1.34 -2.55 42.35
CA HIS A 609 2.62 -1.86 42.19
C HIS A 609 2.50 -0.59 41.35
N ALA A 610 1.67 -0.60 40.30
CA ALA A 610 1.38 0.59 39.50
C ALA A 610 0.31 1.51 40.12
N ALA A 611 -0.15 1.23 41.34
CA ALA A 611 -1.17 1.99 42.05
C ALA A 611 -2.49 2.20 41.29
N ILE A 612 -2.93 1.23 40.47
CA ILE A 612 -4.19 1.29 39.70
C ILE A 612 -5.28 0.33 40.21
N ASP A 613 -4.92 -0.70 40.99
CA ASP A 613 -5.85 -1.71 41.53
C ASP A 613 -7.07 -1.09 42.25
N LYS A 614 -6.86 -0.05 43.06
CA LYS A 614 -7.95 0.66 43.76
C LYS A 614 -8.90 1.42 42.85
N ASP A 615 -8.43 1.88 41.69
CA ASP A 615 -9.30 2.54 40.70
C ASP A 615 -10.12 1.49 39.94
N ILE A 616 -9.49 0.37 39.59
CA ILE A 616 -10.14 -0.78 38.96
C ILE A 616 -11.21 -1.35 39.89
N SER A 617 -10.93 -1.50 41.19
CA SER A 617 -11.89 -2.06 42.16
C SER A 617 -13.15 -1.20 42.35
N LYS A 618 -13.11 0.09 41.99
CA LYS A 618 -14.28 0.99 42.02
C LYS A 618 -15.14 0.86 40.76
N MET A 619 -14.64 0.24 39.70
CA MET A 619 -15.38 0.03 38.46
C MET A 619 -16.36 -1.14 38.62
N THR A 620 -17.55 -1.01 38.05
CA THR A 620 -18.62 -2.03 38.17
C THR A 620 -18.18 -3.41 37.71
N MET A 621 -17.37 -3.48 36.65
CA MET A 621 -16.88 -4.75 36.08
C MET A 621 -15.44 -5.07 36.51
N GLY A 622 -14.83 -4.27 37.38
CA GLY A 622 -13.44 -4.45 37.82
C GLY A 622 -12.47 -4.61 36.64
N TYR A 623 -11.64 -5.65 36.69
CA TYR A 623 -10.70 -6.00 35.61
C TYR A 623 -11.36 -6.37 34.27
N ASN A 624 -12.64 -6.74 34.27
CA ASN A 624 -13.40 -7.04 33.04
C ASN A 624 -14.00 -5.79 32.39
N THR A 625 -13.75 -4.60 32.96
CA THR A 625 -14.18 -3.34 32.35
C THR A 625 -13.57 -3.20 30.97
N LEU A 626 -14.41 -2.92 29.97
CA LEU A 626 -13.98 -2.81 28.59
C LEU A 626 -13.25 -1.49 28.36
N VAL A 627 -12.07 -1.60 27.77
CA VAL A 627 -11.32 -0.48 27.20
C VAL A 627 -11.91 -0.19 25.82
N GLY A 628 -12.58 0.96 25.70
CA GLY A 628 -13.06 1.48 24.40
C GLY A 628 -11.91 1.88 23.47
N ASP A 629 -12.22 2.50 22.32
CA ASP A 629 -11.20 2.90 21.33
C ASP A 629 -10.03 3.66 21.97
N MET A 630 -8.85 3.04 21.93
CA MET A 630 -7.58 3.54 22.43
C MET A 630 -7.60 4.07 23.87
N GLY A 631 -8.48 3.54 24.73
CA GLY A 631 -8.53 3.93 26.15
C GLY A 631 -9.24 5.27 26.44
N SER A 632 -10.06 5.77 25.51
CA SER A 632 -10.79 7.05 25.63
C SER A 632 -11.67 7.23 26.89
N GLN A 633 -11.96 6.16 27.64
CA GLN A 633 -12.76 6.21 28.87
C GLN A 633 -11.92 6.45 30.14
N PHE A 634 -10.60 6.41 30.04
CA PHE A 634 -9.68 6.54 31.17
C PHE A 634 -9.00 7.92 31.17
N SER A 635 -8.65 8.43 32.35
CA SER A 635 -7.79 9.62 32.44
C SER A 635 -6.36 9.30 31.97
N GLY A 636 -5.60 10.31 31.53
CA GLY A 636 -4.21 10.10 31.09
C GLY A 636 -3.34 9.41 32.16
N GLY A 637 -3.49 9.79 33.43
CA GLY A 637 -2.80 9.13 34.56
C GLY A 637 -3.29 7.70 34.85
N GLN A 638 -4.55 7.35 34.54
CA GLN A 638 -5.01 5.95 34.61
C GLN A 638 -4.41 5.12 33.46
N VAL A 639 -4.38 5.66 32.24
CA VAL A 639 -3.76 4.99 31.09
C VAL A 639 -2.28 4.73 31.37
N GLN A 640 -1.53 5.72 31.83
CA GLN A 640 -0.11 5.56 32.18
C GLN A 640 0.12 4.46 33.22
N ARG A 641 -0.68 4.40 34.30
CA ARG A 641 -0.58 3.35 35.32
C ARG A 641 -0.98 1.97 34.80
N LEU A 642 -1.96 1.88 33.91
CA LEU A 642 -2.31 0.62 33.24
C LEU A 642 -1.17 0.13 32.34
N LEU A 643 -0.55 1.02 31.57
CA LEU A 643 0.61 0.70 30.73
C LEU A 643 1.82 0.27 31.58
N LEU A 644 2.03 0.92 32.73
CA LEU A 644 3.07 0.52 33.67
C LEU A 644 2.81 -0.86 34.29
N ALA A 645 1.57 -1.15 34.70
CA ALA A 645 1.21 -2.47 35.19
C ALA A 645 1.37 -3.55 34.10
N ARG A 646 1.06 -3.23 32.84
CA ARG A 646 1.35 -4.08 31.67
C ARG A 646 2.84 -4.34 31.51
N ALA A 647 3.67 -3.31 31.64
CA ALA A 647 5.12 -3.43 31.58
C ALA A 647 5.66 -4.34 32.70
N LEU A 648 5.21 -4.14 33.94
CA LEU A 648 5.60 -4.96 35.09
C LEU A 648 5.11 -6.40 34.98
N TYR A 649 3.95 -6.64 34.35
CA TYR A 649 3.42 -7.98 34.13
C TYR A 649 4.36 -8.83 33.28
N GLN A 650 5.30 -8.26 32.50
CA GLN A 650 6.27 -9.04 31.73
C GLN A 650 7.48 -9.53 32.53
N GLN A 651 7.67 -9.11 33.80
CA GLN A 651 8.89 -9.35 34.59
C GLN A 651 10.19 -8.95 33.84
N PRO A 652 10.30 -7.69 33.43
CA PRO A 652 11.48 -7.23 32.71
C PRO A 652 12.70 -7.12 33.65
N SER A 653 13.89 -7.44 33.14
CA SER A 653 15.17 -7.07 33.75
C SER A 653 15.51 -5.59 33.52
N LEU A 654 14.99 -4.99 32.44
CA LEU A 654 15.17 -3.57 32.12
C LEU A 654 13.83 -2.87 31.91
N LEU A 655 13.56 -1.81 32.67
CA LEU A 655 12.35 -0.98 32.54
C LEU A 655 12.71 0.39 31.97
N PHE A 656 12.11 0.74 30.83
CA PHE A 656 12.23 2.04 30.20
C PHE A 656 10.97 2.88 30.42
N MET A 657 11.12 4.13 30.81
CA MET A 657 10.01 5.05 31.05
C MET A 657 10.29 6.38 30.36
N ASP A 658 9.56 6.68 29.28
CA ASP A 658 9.64 7.97 28.58
C ASP A 658 8.47 8.86 28.98
N GLU A 659 8.72 9.84 29.84
CA GLU A 659 7.70 10.75 30.38
C GLU A 659 6.46 10.03 30.97
N ALA A 660 6.65 8.81 31.47
CA ALA A 660 5.57 7.93 31.94
C ALA A 660 4.79 8.47 33.16
N THR A 661 5.26 9.55 33.79
CA THR A 661 4.63 10.22 34.94
C THR A 661 4.14 11.64 34.64
N SER A 662 4.25 12.10 33.39
CA SER A 662 3.85 13.47 32.98
C SER A 662 2.39 13.80 33.28
N HIS A 663 1.48 12.82 33.24
CA HIS A 663 0.05 12.97 33.51
C HIS A 663 -0.36 12.47 34.91
N LEU A 664 0.62 12.10 35.75
CA LEU A 664 0.40 11.68 37.13
C LEU A 664 0.48 12.86 38.09
N ASP A 665 -0.34 12.81 39.14
CA ASP A 665 -0.24 13.65 40.32
C ASP A 665 0.96 13.21 41.18
N ILE A 666 1.52 14.16 41.93
CA ILE A 666 2.74 13.99 42.72
C ILE A 666 2.61 12.81 43.71
N GLU A 667 1.45 12.64 44.32
CA GLU A 667 1.23 11.54 45.27
C GLU A 667 1.32 10.15 44.62
N ASN A 668 0.70 9.95 43.46
CA ASN A 668 0.78 8.66 42.77
C ASN A 668 2.16 8.43 42.19
N GLU A 669 2.83 9.48 41.69
CA GLU A 669 4.23 9.38 41.22
C GLU A 669 5.17 8.93 42.34
N ALA A 670 5.07 9.52 43.54
CA ALA A 670 5.86 9.11 44.69
C ALA A 670 5.57 7.66 45.10
N LYS A 671 4.29 7.26 45.18
CA LYS A 671 3.87 5.88 45.51
C LYS A 671 4.42 4.88 44.51
N ILE A 672 4.29 5.15 43.22
CA ILE A 672 4.76 4.27 42.14
C ILE A 672 6.28 4.11 42.22
N SER A 673 7.00 5.22 42.38
CA SER A 673 8.46 5.20 42.43
C SER A 673 8.98 4.44 43.65
N GLU A 674 8.33 4.59 44.81
CA GLU A 674 8.63 3.79 46.01
C GLU A 674 8.39 2.30 45.76
N GLN A 675 7.25 1.92 45.18
CA GLN A 675 6.92 0.52 44.86
C GLN A 675 7.91 -0.11 43.89
N ILE A 676 8.31 0.61 42.85
CA ILE A 676 9.22 0.11 41.81
C ILE A 676 10.67 0.08 42.31
N LYS A 677 11.06 0.94 43.26
CA LYS A 677 12.42 0.97 43.82
C LYS A 677 12.83 -0.34 44.49
N HIS A 678 11.87 -1.11 45.00
CA HIS A 678 12.13 -2.39 45.65
C HIS A 678 12.27 -3.57 44.68
N LEU A 679 12.04 -3.36 43.38
CA LEU A 679 12.16 -4.41 42.37
C LEU A 679 13.60 -4.49 41.87
N GLU A 680 14.13 -5.72 41.79
CA GLU A 680 15.46 -6.00 41.24
C GLU A 680 15.43 -5.90 39.70
N MET A 681 15.44 -4.66 39.20
CA MET A 681 15.50 -4.36 37.77
C MET A 681 16.27 -3.06 37.49
N THR A 682 16.95 -3.02 36.35
CA THR A 682 17.60 -1.82 35.83
C THR A 682 16.53 -0.87 35.27
N ARG A 683 16.62 0.42 35.60
CA ARG A 683 15.59 1.41 35.29
C ARG A 683 16.18 2.58 34.52
N ILE A 684 15.61 2.89 33.36
CA ILE A 684 16.02 4.01 32.51
C ILE A 684 14.83 4.95 32.37
N ILE A 685 14.94 6.15 32.93
CA ILE A 685 13.82 7.10 33.04
C ILE A 685 14.18 8.39 32.32
N ILE A 686 13.38 8.81 31.34
CA ILE A 686 13.43 10.18 30.83
C ILE A 686 12.58 11.03 31.75
N ALA A 687 13.22 11.91 32.50
CA ALA A 687 12.59 12.70 33.54
C ALA A 687 12.70 14.20 33.26
N HIS A 688 11.59 14.90 33.46
CA HIS A 688 11.53 16.36 33.49
C HIS A 688 11.23 16.93 34.88
N ARG A 689 10.73 16.09 35.80
CA ARG A 689 10.31 16.49 37.14
C ARG A 689 11.46 16.31 38.15
N PRO A 690 11.74 17.31 39.01
CA PRO A 690 12.82 17.23 40.00
C PRO A 690 12.72 16.04 40.96
N GLU A 691 11.50 15.61 41.30
CA GLU A 691 11.31 14.49 42.24
C GLU A 691 11.74 13.14 41.64
N THR A 692 11.38 12.87 40.38
CA THR A 692 11.82 11.68 39.65
C THR A 692 13.34 11.66 39.49
N ILE A 693 13.94 12.82 39.20
CA ILE A 693 15.39 12.97 39.03
C ILE A 693 16.12 12.68 40.35
N LYS A 694 15.62 13.20 41.49
CA LYS A 694 16.23 12.98 42.82
C LYS A 694 16.20 11.53 43.28
N GLN A 695 15.31 10.71 42.73
CA GLN A 695 15.14 9.31 43.12
C GLN A 695 15.99 8.35 42.28
N ALA A 696 16.62 8.83 41.20
CA ALA A 696 17.57 8.04 40.43
C ALA A 696 18.91 7.93 41.16
N ASP A 697 19.58 6.80 40.97
CA ASP A 697 20.92 6.54 41.52
C ASP A 697 21.97 7.38 40.79
N ARG A 698 21.76 7.61 39.48
CA ARG A 698 22.63 8.45 38.65
C ARG A 698 21.83 9.29 37.66
N VAL A 699 22.22 10.56 37.52
CA VAL A 699 21.65 11.48 36.52
C VAL A 699 22.60 11.64 35.34
N VAL A 700 22.05 11.51 34.15
CA VAL A 700 22.76 11.56 32.87
C VAL A 700 22.20 12.72 32.06
N ILE A 701 23.03 13.68 31.70
CA ILE A 701 22.60 14.89 31.00
C ILE A 701 22.87 14.74 29.50
N MET A 702 21.83 14.91 28.69
CA MET A 702 21.91 14.85 27.25
C MET A 702 21.86 16.26 26.65
N HIS A 703 22.91 16.63 25.91
CA HIS A 703 23.05 17.93 25.26
C HIS A 703 23.63 17.78 23.86
N GLN A 704 22.94 18.32 22.86
CA GLN A 704 23.33 18.28 21.43
C GLN A 704 23.73 16.87 20.93
N GLY A 705 22.93 15.85 21.27
CA GLY A 705 23.18 14.48 20.83
C GLY A 705 24.30 13.74 21.56
N LYS A 706 24.93 14.36 22.56
CA LYS A 706 25.96 13.79 23.43
C LYS A 706 25.46 13.60 24.84
N VAL A 707 26.11 12.70 25.56
CA VAL A 707 25.80 12.34 26.94
C VAL A 707 26.95 12.74 27.85
N TYR A 708 26.63 13.38 28.97
CA TYR A 708 27.58 13.85 29.98
C TYR A 708 27.15 13.40 31.38
N ALA A 709 28.13 13.12 32.24
CA ALA A 709 27.86 12.99 33.66
C ALA A 709 27.50 14.36 34.27
N GLN A 710 26.75 14.37 35.37
CA GLN A 710 26.32 15.60 36.03
C GLN A 710 27.50 16.52 36.40
N ASP A 711 28.58 15.94 36.93
CA ASP A 711 29.80 16.67 37.31
C ASP A 711 30.55 17.24 36.08
N GLU A 712 30.57 16.49 34.98
CA GLU A 712 31.18 16.93 33.71
C GLU A 712 30.43 18.11 33.10
N MET A 713 29.09 18.09 33.18
CA MET A 713 28.25 19.17 32.65
C MET A 713 28.36 20.44 33.50
N GLN A 714 28.47 20.32 34.83
CA GLN A 714 28.76 21.48 35.68
C GLN A 714 30.10 22.14 35.33
N LEU A 715 31.11 21.35 34.97
CA LEU A 715 32.41 21.83 34.51
C LEU A 715 32.35 22.46 33.11
N LEU A 716 31.50 21.96 32.22
CA LEU A 716 31.23 22.53 30.89
C LEU A 716 30.49 23.86 30.97
N MET A 717 29.41 23.93 31.76
CA MET A 717 28.64 25.17 31.93
C MET A 717 29.34 26.21 32.80
N GLY A 718 30.16 25.78 33.77
CA GLY A 718 31.00 26.67 34.58
C GLY A 718 32.17 27.32 33.82
N LYS A 719 32.44 26.90 32.57
CA LYS A 719 33.39 27.56 31.66
C LYS A 719 32.72 28.54 30.68
N VAL A 720 31.40 28.71 30.76
CA VAL A 720 30.60 29.59 29.90
C VAL A 720 30.08 30.84 30.65
N LEU A 721 30.42 30.97 31.93
CA LEU A 721 30.31 32.19 32.74
C LEU A 721 31.71 32.62 33.18
#